data_AF-A0A7V6T3X2-F1
#
_entry.id   AF-A0A7V6T3X2-F1
#
_cell.length_a   1.000
_cell.length_b   1.000
_cell.length_c   1.000
_cell.angle_alpha   90.00
_cell.angle_beta   90.00
_cell.angle_gamma   90.00
#
_symmetry.space_group_name_H-M   'P 1'
#
loop_
_entity.id
_entity.type
_entity.pdbx_description
1 polymer ?
#
loop_
_entity_poly.entity_id
_entity_poly.type
_entity_poly.pdbx_seq_one_letter_code
_entity_poly.pdbx_strand_id
1 'polypeptide(L)'
;MIRSDRGGEHNRYRLAIGQGVTFVCGSFDDAGSSFFSDLHLSLISDRRNDSNLQSRQIPSFGDSRLTPRRKIYSDHWEFILTEDESSFRLSPDKGTQGQIDFFSQVIIGDEGTHLGRQIDFPLLSDRHAADGLKRENLADLRERLVRSRQALRDESTGRGKLVSTIADYESCQRDLTVMKRDILPDDQLVSLLDEEEKSITQLKKEDDALAREQRLMTLLERKSEYETLLELRRELKEIEEREGRYGARITDLGHDITVHELTSLAQWRANAAEVKRDVLRMQDAAQLLREEKAKLEQNRILLAHSLRKNQELRDSLLDEYEYLALKSDEEHERLINYGLPPEEKSKARPFPSAFHFSILASLLALAIGLLLVSVVKTVGIILIVLAVAGLAAIFLSGPIKRIAGSKETSTTAKHLGKGELRSRISDIDQSIRHDGTELDGMDEAINVLERDMAQRAIEIETAERQLKRLNDDLLRMIKKYAGPSEIHEIDDIIETLSKQRESSASHNEAIADLLRRIADLKHGRSDEDMVREYENVCEQLYGGSEFDSIGEGDQRNRIKTLQLHYDPLRAKQISEERVEIARLIDEKSALVKNMRAKLVRSQESSIGATSLRNRCAMLEHSISEMENDLSKLNKSIAWLDQVLATWHEKDDIMTVMAKAVRYVGRISGRRTGDTLPMMPLDPTVQRIRRPGFLEHTVSPYTSPVSIDPAAFNQTTAEQNYLALRLAWATQRLSTMPEGSPILLMVPAIPPEYSQMEELVNALEEWTLETGRQVVFFTTANYIADIAMNRNMVVYRLE
;
A
#
# COMPACT_ATOMS: atom_id res chain seq x y z
N MET A 1 25.42 -59.65 -55.44
CA MET A 1 24.00 -59.30 -55.39
C MET A 1 23.63 -58.47 -56.59
N ILE A 2 22.71 -58.96 -57.40
CA ILE A 2 22.01 -58.16 -58.43
C ILE A 2 20.64 -57.82 -57.84
N ARG A 3 20.28 -56.54 -57.78
CA ARG A 3 18.93 -56.08 -57.42
C ARG A 3 18.01 -56.38 -58.62
N SER A 4 16.96 -57.14 -58.39
CA SER A 4 15.98 -57.44 -59.44
C SER A 4 14.91 -56.34 -59.46
N ASP A 5 14.85 -55.55 -60.54
CA ASP A 5 13.89 -54.46 -60.77
C ASP A 5 12.45 -54.94 -61.05
N ARG A 6 11.95 -55.94 -60.32
CA ARG A 6 10.54 -56.32 -60.40
C ARG A 6 9.74 -55.37 -59.53
N GLY A 7 9.12 -54.38 -60.17
CA GLY A 7 8.23 -53.42 -59.52
C GLY A 7 7.14 -54.11 -58.69
N GLY A 8 7.18 -53.87 -57.38
CA GLY A 8 6.27 -54.40 -56.37
C GLY A 8 7.00 -54.72 -55.07
N GLU A 9 7.16 -53.72 -54.19
CA GLU A 9 7.44 -53.73 -52.73
C GLU A 9 8.44 -54.73 -52.09
N HIS A 10 9.23 -55.48 -52.87
CA HIS A 10 10.23 -56.42 -52.31
C HIS A 10 11.60 -56.23 -52.96
N ASN A 11 12.59 -55.83 -52.16
CA ASN A 11 13.99 -55.77 -52.60
C ASN A 11 14.56 -57.19 -52.73
N ARG A 12 14.50 -57.73 -53.95
CA ARG A 12 15.08 -59.05 -54.26
C ARG A 12 16.54 -58.92 -54.64
N TYR A 13 17.40 -59.58 -53.87
CA TYR A 13 18.83 -59.64 -54.13
C TYR A 13 19.23 -61.06 -54.56
N ARG A 14 19.85 -61.17 -55.74
CA ARG A 14 20.34 -62.46 -56.26
C ARG A 14 21.84 -62.61 -56.06
N LEU A 15 22.27 -63.70 -55.44
CA LEU A 15 23.67 -64.05 -55.27
C LEU A 15 24.06 -65.17 -56.24
N ALA A 16 25.12 -64.95 -57.01
CA ALA A 16 25.67 -65.99 -57.87
C ALA A 16 26.48 -67.00 -57.04
N ILE A 17 26.28 -68.29 -57.33
CA ILE A 17 27.03 -69.39 -56.71
C ILE A 17 28.35 -69.59 -57.41
N GLY A 18 29.41 -69.81 -56.63
CA GLY A 18 30.71 -70.20 -57.18
C GLY A 18 31.58 -70.94 -56.18
N GLN A 19 32.88 -70.69 -56.22
CA GLN A 19 33.86 -71.10 -55.22
C GLN A 19 34.51 -69.85 -54.60
N GLY A 20 34.92 -69.94 -53.33
CA GLY A 20 35.57 -68.84 -52.59
C GLY A 20 34.66 -68.17 -51.55
N VAL A 21 35.16 -67.10 -50.93
CA VAL A 21 34.45 -66.35 -49.88
C VAL A 21 33.78 -65.11 -50.47
N THR A 22 32.52 -64.88 -50.10
CA THR A 22 31.74 -63.70 -50.47
C THR A 22 31.22 -63.01 -49.21
N PHE A 23 31.55 -61.74 -49.03
CA PHE A 23 31.11 -60.96 -47.88
C PHE A 23 29.84 -60.16 -48.22
N VAL A 24 28.91 -60.10 -47.27
CA VAL A 24 27.72 -59.25 -47.30
C VAL A 24 27.74 -58.41 -46.03
N CYS A 25 27.87 -57.10 -46.20
CA CYS A 25 28.03 -56.14 -45.12
C CYS A 25 26.76 -55.32 -44.97
N GLY A 26 26.22 -55.21 -43.76
CA GLY A 26 25.04 -54.41 -43.44
C GLY A 26 25.32 -53.44 -42.30
N SER A 27 24.36 -52.55 -42.03
CA SER A 27 24.38 -51.60 -40.92
C SER A 27 23.72 -52.16 -39.66
N PHE A 28 24.05 -51.57 -38.51
CA PHE A 28 23.25 -51.73 -37.29
C PHE A 28 22.04 -50.81 -37.35
N ASP A 29 20.93 -51.22 -36.75
CA ASP A 29 19.83 -50.29 -36.46
C ASP A 29 20.19 -49.35 -35.28
N ASP A 30 19.35 -48.35 -35.04
CA ASP A 30 19.51 -47.40 -33.93
C ASP A 30 19.49 -48.07 -32.54
N ALA A 31 18.98 -49.31 -32.44
CA ALA A 31 18.92 -50.11 -31.23
C ALA A 31 20.17 -51.02 -31.04
N GLY A 32 21.10 -51.02 -32.01
CA GLY A 32 22.31 -51.84 -31.99
C GLY A 32 22.08 -53.31 -32.35
N SER A 33 20.89 -53.70 -32.83
CA SER A 33 20.62 -55.02 -33.39
C SER A 33 21.17 -55.12 -34.81
N SER A 34 21.77 -56.27 -35.12
CA SER A 34 22.16 -56.62 -36.48
C SER A 34 20.97 -57.24 -37.20
N PHE A 35 20.58 -56.66 -38.34
CA PHE A 35 19.60 -57.23 -39.26
C PHE A 35 19.84 -58.73 -39.57
N PHE A 36 21.11 -59.12 -39.66
CA PHE A 36 21.48 -60.51 -39.95
C PHE A 36 21.32 -61.46 -38.76
N SER A 37 21.29 -60.94 -37.51
CA SER A 37 21.06 -61.75 -36.31
C SER A 37 19.61 -62.26 -36.26
N ASP A 38 18.64 -61.48 -36.71
CA ASP A 38 17.23 -61.92 -36.77
C ASP A 38 16.97 -62.84 -37.97
N LEU A 39 17.66 -62.57 -39.09
CA LEU A 39 17.70 -63.48 -40.23
C LEU A 39 18.21 -64.87 -39.80
N HIS A 40 19.26 -64.95 -39.00
CA HIS A 40 19.76 -66.21 -38.48
C HIS A 40 18.68 -66.99 -37.71
N LEU A 41 17.99 -66.33 -36.77
CA LEU A 41 16.94 -66.96 -35.95
C LEU A 41 15.78 -67.49 -36.80
N SER A 42 15.28 -66.68 -37.74
CA SER A 42 14.16 -67.08 -38.62
C SER A 42 14.52 -68.31 -39.47
N LEU A 43 15.74 -68.38 -39.99
CA LEU A 43 16.18 -69.48 -40.85
C LEU A 43 16.39 -70.81 -40.13
N ILE A 44 16.66 -70.79 -38.82
CA ILE A 44 16.88 -72.02 -38.02
C ILE A 44 15.66 -72.44 -37.21
N SER A 45 14.74 -71.51 -36.90
CA SER A 45 13.58 -71.77 -36.02
C SER A 45 12.33 -72.26 -36.76
N ASP A 46 12.24 -72.05 -38.09
CA ASP A 46 11.03 -72.33 -38.90
C ASP A 46 10.66 -73.82 -39.08
N ARG A 47 11.32 -74.72 -38.34
CA ARG A 47 10.87 -76.10 -38.18
C ARG A 47 9.95 -76.21 -36.96
N ARG A 48 8.66 -75.86 -37.14
CA ARG A 48 7.50 -76.75 -36.83
C ARG A 48 6.15 -76.07 -36.56
N ASN A 49 6.04 -74.77 -36.36
CA ASN A 49 4.76 -74.17 -35.96
C ASN A 49 4.30 -73.06 -36.90
N ASP A 50 3.90 -73.43 -38.12
CA ASP A 50 2.72 -72.83 -38.74
C ASP A 50 2.35 -73.60 -40.01
N SER A 51 1.31 -74.42 -39.90
CA SER A 51 0.55 -74.94 -41.03
C SER A 51 -0.08 -73.85 -41.91
N ASN A 52 0.17 -72.57 -41.62
CA ASN A 52 -0.25 -71.40 -42.39
C ASN A 52 0.89 -70.74 -43.21
N LEU A 53 2.14 -71.19 -43.08
CA LEU A 53 3.25 -70.67 -43.91
C LEU A 53 3.45 -71.44 -45.23
N GLN A 54 2.84 -72.62 -45.36
CA GLN A 54 2.74 -73.34 -46.65
C GLN A 54 1.72 -72.73 -47.63
N SER A 55 0.92 -71.73 -47.21
CA SER A 55 -0.12 -71.09 -48.04
C SER A 55 0.27 -69.74 -48.68
N ARG A 56 1.45 -69.18 -48.41
CA ARG A 56 2.01 -68.13 -49.28
C ARG A 56 2.89 -68.77 -50.33
N GLN A 57 2.18 -69.34 -51.31
CA GLN A 57 2.63 -69.82 -52.61
C GLN A 57 4.00 -69.25 -53.01
N ILE A 58 4.96 -70.15 -53.25
CA ILE A 58 5.90 -69.95 -54.34
C ILE A 58 5.03 -69.58 -55.56
N PRO A 59 5.14 -68.38 -56.14
CA PRO A 59 4.36 -68.08 -57.33
C PRO A 59 4.76 -69.13 -58.37
N SER A 60 3.79 -69.87 -58.89
CA SER A 60 4.02 -70.60 -60.13
C SER A 60 4.53 -69.57 -61.12
N PHE A 61 5.78 -69.71 -61.59
CA PHE A 61 6.28 -68.90 -62.70
C PHE A 61 5.55 -69.34 -63.97
N GLY A 62 4.28 -68.96 -64.07
CA GLY A 62 3.50 -68.99 -65.30
C GLY A 62 3.95 -67.86 -66.20
N ASP A 63 4.23 -68.22 -67.45
CA ASP A 63 4.37 -67.34 -68.61
C ASP A 63 5.31 -66.14 -68.49
N SER A 64 6.60 -66.44 -68.35
CA SER A 64 7.64 -65.55 -68.89
C SER A 64 8.27 -66.25 -70.08
N ARG A 65 7.96 -65.79 -71.30
CA ARG A 65 8.64 -66.24 -72.52
C ARG A 65 10.14 -66.02 -72.38
N LEU A 66 10.86 -67.09 -72.06
CA LEU A 66 12.32 -67.15 -72.10
C LEU A 66 12.74 -66.99 -73.56
N THR A 67 13.25 -65.82 -73.92
CA THR A 67 14.15 -65.71 -75.07
C THR A 67 15.49 -66.34 -74.65
N PRO A 68 16.04 -67.30 -75.40
CA PRO A 68 17.25 -67.99 -75.01
C PRO A 68 18.45 -67.10 -75.35
N ARG A 69 18.84 -66.20 -74.43
CA ARG A 69 20.17 -65.58 -74.50
C ARG A 69 21.14 -66.40 -73.67
N ARG A 70 22.04 -67.08 -74.37
CA ARG A 70 23.26 -67.76 -73.93
C ARG A 70 23.12 -68.59 -72.65
N LYS A 71 23.20 -69.92 -72.80
CA LYS A 71 23.53 -70.85 -71.71
C LYS A 71 24.67 -70.29 -70.86
N ILE A 72 24.33 -69.74 -69.70
CA ILE A 72 25.23 -69.66 -68.55
C ILE A 72 24.66 -70.70 -67.60
N TYR A 73 25.34 -71.84 -67.52
CA TYR A 73 25.10 -72.85 -66.50
C TYR A 73 25.62 -72.28 -65.16
N SER A 74 24.88 -71.40 -64.51
CA SER A 74 25.15 -71.04 -63.12
C SER A 74 23.88 -71.17 -62.30
N ASP A 75 23.94 -72.00 -61.27
CA ASP A 75 22.92 -72.06 -60.24
C ASP A 75 22.95 -70.73 -59.44
N HIS A 76 21.78 -70.16 -59.13
CA HIS A 76 21.65 -68.90 -58.38
C HIS A 76 20.83 -69.13 -57.11
N TRP A 77 21.12 -68.35 -56.05
CA TRP A 77 20.25 -68.25 -54.87
C TRP A 77 19.55 -66.91 -54.84
N GLU A 78 18.26 -66.95 -54.49
CA GLU A 78 17.48 -65.75 -54.22
C GLU A 78 17.42 -65.50 -52.71
N PHE A 79 17.88 -64.30 -52.32
CA PHE A 79 17.64 -63.74 -51.00
C PHE A 79 16.49 -62.75 -51.15
N ILE A 80 15.32 -63.11 -50.64
CA ILE A 80 14.16 -62.22 -50.64
C ILE A 80 14.15 -61.50 -49.30
N LEU A 81 14.43 -60.20 -49.36
CA LEU A 81 14.33 -59.29 -48.22
C LEU A 81 13.06 -58.45 -48.42
N THR A 82 12.11 -58.55 -47.49
CA THR A 82 10.91 -57.72 -47.46
C THR A 82 11.03 -56.74 -46.30
N GLU A 83 11.10 -55.43 -46.59
CA GLU A 83 10.99 -54.38 -45.57
C GLU A 83 9.51 -54.21 -45.19
N ASP A 84 9.24 -53.88 -43.92
CA ASP A 84 7.93 -53.54 -43.33
C ASP A 84 6.93 -54.70 -43.06
N GLU A 85 7.41 -55.73 -42.35
CA GLU A 85 6.74 -56.95 -41.79
C GLU A 85 7.46 -58.23 -42.28
N SER A 86 8.61 -58.44 -41.63
CA SER A 86 9.62 -59.49 -41.78
C SER A 86 9.16 -60.84 -42.33
N SER A 87 9.27 -61.02 -43.65
CA SER A 87 9.32 -62.33 -44.29
C SER A 87 10.65 -62.52 -45.03
N PHE A 88 11.64 -63.04 -44.31
CA PHE A 88 12.93 -63.39 -44.90
C PHE A 88 12.85 -64.79 -45.47
N ARG A 89 13.11 -64.94 -46.77
CA ARG A 89 13.08 -66.26 -47.42
C ARG A 89 14.36 -66.50 -48.20
N LEU A 90 15.02 -67.62 -47.88
CA LEU A 90 16.02 -68.24 -48.73
C LEU A 90 15.30 -69.22 -49.66
N SER A 91 15.33 -68.94 -50.96
CA SER A 91 14.89 -69.92 -51.96
C SER A 91 16.04 -70.22 -52.92
N PRO A 92 16.49 -71.48 -53.03
CA PRO A 92 17.14 -71.89 -54.26
C PRO A 92 16.14 -71.77 -55.39
N ASP A 93 16.58 -71.45 -56.60
CA ASP A 93 15.71 -71.46 -57.80
C ASP A 93 15.09 -72.85 -58.11
N LYS A 94 15.30 -73.89 -57.25
CA LYS A 94 14.83 -75.29 -57.38
C LYS A 94 14.71 -76.06 -56.04
N GLY A 95 14.19 -75.45 -54.97
CA GLY A 95 14.19 -76.07 -53.62
C GLY A 95 13.31 -77.31 -53.43
N THR A 96 13.89 -78.36 -52.84
CA THR A 96 13.14 -79.49 -52.24
C THR A 96 13.08 -79.33 -50.71
N GLN A 97 12.06 -79.87 -50.05
CA GLN A 97 11.91 -79.81 -48.57
C GLN A 97 13.18 -80.31 -47.84
N GLY A 98 13.86 -81.31 -48.40
CA GLY A 98 15.12 -81.85 -47.85
C GLY A 98 16.31 -80.89 -47.91
N GLN A 99 16.33 -79.93 -48.83
CA GLN A 99 17.37 -78.88 -48.88
C GLN A 99 17.16 -77.83 -47.79
N ILE A 100 15.91 -77.39 -47.56
CA ILE A 100 15.56 -76.40 -46.52
C ILE A 100 15.89 -76.94 -45.13
N ASP A 101 15.47 -78.18 -44.88
CA ASP A 101 15.74 -78.93 -43.65
C ASP A 101 17.24 -79.14 -43.37
N PHE A 102 18.04 -79.16 -44.43
CA PHE A 102 19.49 -79.25 -44.37
C PHE A 102 20.15 -77.87 -44.15
N PHE A 103 19.66 -76.78 -44.74
CA PHE A 103 20.24 -75.43 -44.54
C PHE A 103 20.19 -75.00 -43.09
N SER A 104 19.10 -75.31 -42.39
CA SER A 104 19.03 -75.10 -40.94
C SER A 104 20.22 -75.71 -40.18
N GLN A 105 20.90 -76.73 -40.74
CA GLN A 105 22.01 -77.48 -40.12
C GLN A 105 23.38 -76.85 -40.35
N VAL A 106 23.55 -76.16 -41.48
CA VAL A 106 24.85 -75.68 -41.98
C VAL A 106 25.00 -74.16 -41.89
N ILE A 107 23.93 -73.43 -41.61
CA ILE A 107 24.00 -71.99 -41.26
C ILE A 107 24.68 -71.86 -39.90
N ILE A 108 25.80 -71.15 -39.83
CA ILE A 108 26.50 -70.86 -38.57
C ILE A 108 26.26 -69.40 -38.24
N GLY A 109 25.78 -69.07 -37.05
CA GLY A 109 25.49 -67.69 -36.68
C GLY A 109 26.23 -67.17 -35.45
N ASP A 110 25.60 -66.21 -34.79
CA ASP A 110 26.06 -65.52 -33.59
C ASP A 110 25.85 -66.31 -32.28
N GLU A 111 25.28 -67.52 -32.35
CA GLU A 111 25.01 -68.36 -31.19
C GLU A 111 26.30 -68.75 -30.44
N GLY A 112 27.46 -68.68 -31.09
CA GLY A 112 28.77 -68.89 -30.48
C GLY A 112 29.12 -67.92 -29.36
N THR A 113 28.55 -66.71 -29.38
CA THR A 113 28.70 -65.72 -28.30
C THR A 113 28.13 -66.22 -26.97
N HIS A 114 27.13 -67.08 -27.03
CA HIS A 114 26.43 -67.63 -25.87
C HIS A 114 26.80 -69.10 -25.60
N LEU A 115 26.86 -69.93 -26.63
CA LEU A 115 27.16 -71.36 -26.53
C LEU A 115 28.64 -71.68 -26.33
N GLY A 116 29.55 -70.88 -26.90
CA GLY A 116 30.98 -71.22 -26.90
C GLY A 116 31.52 -71.46 -25.50
N ARG A 117 31.11 -70.68 -24.50
CA ARG A 117 31.57 -70.85 -23.11
C ARG A 117 30.88 -71.97 -22.35
N GLN A 118 29.77 -72.49 -22.87
CA GLN A 118 28.92 -73.46 -22.17
C GLN A 118 29.12 -74.89 -22.68
N ILE A 119 29.72 -75.06 -23.87
CA ILE A 119 30.10 -76.36 -24.42
C ILE A 119 31.38 -76.86 -23.75
N ASP A 120 31.35 -78.08 -23.25
CA ASP A 120 32.52 -78.76 -22.70
C ASP A 120 33.38 -79.38 -23.82
N PHE A 121 34.18 -78.54 -24.49
CA PHE A 121 35.10 -78.99 -25.55
C PHE A 121 36.10 -80.07 -25.08
N PRO A 122 36.66 -80.01 -23.86
CA PRO A 122 37.48 -81.10 -23.32
C PRO A 122 36.74 -82.44 -23.29
N LEU A 123 35.50 -82.50 -22.80
CA LEU A 123 34.72 -83.75 -22.80
C LEU A 123 34.41 -84.23 -24.22
N LEU A 124 34.06 -83.33 -25.14
CA LEU A 124 33.78 -83.70 -26.54
C LEU A 124 35.01 -84.30 -27.23
N SER A 125 36.21 -83.79 -26.92
CA SER A 125 37.49 -84.22 -27.49
C SER A 125 38.13 -85.42 -26.79
N ASP A 126 37.60 -85.86 -25.65
CA ASP A 126 38.12 -87.01 -24.91
C ASP A 126 37.83 -88.33 -25.62
N ARG A 127 38.88 -89.09 -25.93
CA ARG A 127 38.80 -90.42 -26.57
C ARG A 127 38.31 -91.51 -25.64
N HIS A 128 38.45 -91.31 -24.33
CA HIS A 128 38.12 -92.28 -23.32
C HIS A 128 36.67 -92.15 -22.84
N ALA A 129 36.04 -90.99 -23.09
CA ALA A 129 34.61 -90.78 -22.83
C ALA A 129 33.74 -91.46 -23.90
N ALA A 130 32.72 -92.20 -23.44
CA ALA A 130 31.74 -92.83 -24.33
C ALA A 130 30.88 -91.76 -25.03
N ASP A 131 30.52 -92.00 -26.29
CA ASP A 131 29.69 -91.06 -27.07
C ASP A 131 28.33 -90.79 -26.43
N GLY A 132 27.78 -91.77 -25.70
CA GLY A 132 26.55 -91.60 -24.91
C GLY A 132 26.69 -90.49 -23.85
N LEU A 133 27.82 -90.44 -23.13
CA LEU A 133 28.09 -89.43 -22.10
C LEU A 133 28.27 -88.04 -22.72
N LYS A 134 28.95 -87.96 -23.86
CA LYS A 134 29.14 -86.69 -24.61
C LYS A 134 27.81 -86.12 -25.10
N ARG A 135 26.96 -87.01 -25.60
CA ARG A 135 25.60 -86.68 -26.07
C ARG A 135 24.69 -86.27 -24.91
N GLU A 136 24.78 -86.94 -23.77
CA GLU A 136 24.05 -86.60 -22.55
C GLU A 136 24.43 -85.20 -22.05
N ASN A 137 25.73 -84.84 -22.01
CA ASN A 137 26.16 -83.49 -21.63
C ASN A 137 25.56 -82.40 -22.54
N LEU A 138 25.52 -82.60 -23.86
CA LEU A 138 24.85 -81.65 -24.76
C LEU A 138 23.33 -81.59 -24.53
N ALA A 139 22.69 -82.72 -24.18
CA ALA A 139 21.28 -82.76 -23.84
C ALA A 139 20.98 -82.02 -22.52
N ASP A 140 21.84 -82.15 -21.51
CA ASP A 140 21.76 -81.42 -20.24
C ASP A 140 21.99 -79.91 -20.44
N LEU A 141 22.95 -79.54 -21.29
CA LEU A 141 23.15 -78.15 -21.69
C LEU A 141 21.88 -77.59 -22.34
N ARG A 142 21.30 -78.33 -23.29
CA ARG A 142 20.04 -77.95 -23.94
C ARG A 142 18.93 -77.75 -22.92
N GLU A 143 18.73 -78.66 -21.98
CA GLU A 143 17.68 -78.55 -20.97
C GLU A 143 17.89 -77.31 -20.07
N ARG A 144 19.14 -77.04 -19.65
CA ARG A 144 19.48 -75.81 -18.92
C ARG A 144 19.12 -74.56 -19.70
N LEU A 145 19.43 -74.51 -21.01
CA LEU A 145 19.07 -73.38 -21.86
C LEU A 145 17.56 -73.22 -22.01
N VAL A 146 16.80 -74.31 -22.14
CA VAL A 146 15.34 -74.28 -22.19
C VAL A 146 14.75 -73.71 -20.89
N ARG A 147 15.28 -74.08 -19.72
CA ARG A 147 14.87 -73.51 -18.44
C ARG A 147 15.19 -72.02 -18.35
N SER A 148 16.38 -71.60 -18.81
CA SER A 148 16.75 -70.17 -18.89
C SER A 148 15.83 -69.38 -19.82
N ARG A 149 15.47 -69.95 -20.98
CA ARG A 149 14.49 -69.37 -21.91
C ARG A 149 13.13 -69.20 -21.23
N GLN A 150 12.62 -70.23 -20.56
CA GLN A 150 11.33 -70.18 -19.86
C GLN A 150 11.32 -69.15 -18.71
N ALA A 151 12.42 -69.03 -17.95
CA ALA A 151 12.55 -68.02 -16.91
C ALA A 151 12.51 -66.59 -17.47
N LEU A 152 13.09 -66.39 -18.65
CA LEU A 152 13.09 -65.10 -19.35
C LEU A 152 11.73 -64.80 -19.98
N ARG A 153 11.17 -65.76 -20.71
CA ARG A 153 9.84 -65.73 -21.33
C ARG A 153 9.27 -67.15 -21.50
N ASP A 154 8.21 -67.44 -20.77
CA ASP A 154 7.39 -68.64 -20.96
C ASP A 154 6.22 -68.33 -21.89
N GLU A 155 6.29 -68.85 -23.11
CA GLU A 155 5.25 -68.70 -24.13
C GLU A 155 3.92 -69.36 -23.73
N SER A 156 3.94 -70.38 -22.87
CA SER A 156 2.74 -71.13 -22.50
C SER A 156 1.88 -70.41 -21.46
N THR A 157 2.52 -69.73 -20.51
CA THR A 157 1.83 -68.99 -19.45
C THR A 157 1.79 -67.48 -19.72
N GLY A 158 2.53 -67.00 -20.71
CA GLY A 158 2.70 -65.56 -20.97
C GLY A 158 3.39 -64.83 -19.82
N ARG A 159 4.22 -65.53 -19.03
CA ARG A 159 4.92 -64.99 -17.86
C ARG A 159 6.43 -65.07 -18.07
N GLY A 160 7.18 -64.33 -17.28
CA GLY A 160 8.64 -64.31 -17.34
C GLY A 160 9.20 -62.93 -17.00
N LYS A 161 10.51 -62.86 -16.78
CA LYS A 161 11.19 -61.61 -16.42
C LYS A 161 10.95 -60.52 -17.47
N LEU A 162 11.06 -60.85 -18.76
CA LEU A 162 10.83 -59.90 -19.87
C LEU A 162 9.41 -59.34 -19.86
N VAL A 163 8.40 -60.19 -19.64
CA VAL A 163 7.00 -59.77 -19.60
C VAL A 163 6.73 -58.85 -18.40
N SER A 164 7.29 -59.16 -17.23
CA SER A 164 7.14 -58.27 -16.06
C SER A 164 7.79 -56.91 -16.26
N THR A 165 8.95 -56.85 -16.92
CA THR A 165 9.63 -55.58 -17.17
C THR A 165 8.95 -54.74 -18.26
N ILE A 166 8.33 -55.37 -19.26
CA ILE A 166 7.48 -54.66 -20.23
C ILE A 166 6.27 -54.05 -19.52
N ALA A 167 5.59 -54.80 -18.63
CA ALA A 167 4.47 -54.30 -17.86
C ALA A 167 4.88 -53.14 -16.92
N ASP A 168 6.06 -53.22 -16.29
CA ASP A 168 6.63 -52.15 -15.47
C ASP A 168 6.97 -50.91 -16.31
N TYR A 169 7.47 -51.08 -17.53
CA TYR A 169 7.73 -49.99 -18.47
C TYR A 169 6.43 -49.28 -18.85
N GLU A 170 5.40 -50.02 -19.24
CA GLU A 170 4.08 -49.44 -19.56
C GLU A 170 3.47 -48.71 -18.36
N SER A 171 3.65 -49.23 -17.15
CA SER A 171 3.20 -48.55 -15.93
C SER A 171 3.98 -47.27 -15.67
N CYS A 172 5.31 -47.32 -15.79
CA CYS A 172 6.19 -46.14 -15.70
C CYS A 172 5.76 -45.07 -16.71
N GLN A 173 5.46 -45.48 -17.95
CA GLN A 173 5.05 -44.57 -19.02
C GLN A 173 3.69 -43.93 -18.71
N ARG A 174 2.72 -44.72 -18.22
CA ARG A 174 1.42 -44.21 -17.76
C ARG A 174 1.59 -43.18 -16.65
N ASP A 175 2.35 -43.50 -15.60
CA ASP A 175 2.60 -42.60 -14.47
C ASP A 175 3.28 -41.30 -14.94
N LEU A 176 4.24 -41.40 -15.87
CA LEU A 176 4.90 -40.25 -16.47
C LEU A 176 3.93 -39.37 -17.26
N THR A 177 2.97 -39.95 -17.99
CA THR A 177 1.95 -39.14 -18.69
C THR A 177 1.01 -38.42 -17.74
N VAL A 178 0.66 -39.03 -16.60
CA VAL A 178 -0.17 -38.39 -15.57
C VAL A 178 0.58 -37.24 -14.93
N MET A 179 1.82 -37.45 -14.47
CA MET A 179 2.63 -36.40 -13.83
C MET A 179 2.91 -35.23 -14.78
N LYS A 180 3.11 -35.49 -16.08
CA LYS A 180 3.30 -34.41 -17.07
C LYS A 180 2.11 -33.45 -17.19
N ARG A 181 0.90 -33.89 -16.86
CA ARG A 181 -0.30 -33.02 -16.91
C ARG A 181 -0.31 -31.99 -15.78
N ASP A 182 0.38 -32.28 -14.68
CA ASP A 182 0.44 -31.43 -13.49
C ASP A 182 1.59 -30.41 -13.54
N ILE A 183 2.48 -30.52 -14.54
CA ILE A 183 3.59 -29.58 -14.76
C ILE A 183 3.05 -28.34 -15.49
N LEU A 184 3.11 -27.20 -14.81
CA LEU A 184 2.77 -25.90 -15.37
C LEU A 184 4.02 -25.24 -15.98
N PRO A 185 3.88 -24.33 -16.95
CA PRO A 185 5.00 -23.51 -17.41
C PRO A 185 5.42 -22.55 -16.28
N ASP A 186 6.55 -22.86 -15.64
CA ASP A 186 7.06 -22.14 -14.47
C ASP A 186 7.24 -20.63 -14.73
N ASP A 187 7.66 -20.22 -15.95
CA ASP A 187 7.96 -18.82 -16.27
C ASP A 187 6.76 -17.87 -16.14
N GLN A 188 5.54 -18.33 -16.49
CA GLN A 188 4.34 -17.49 -16.41
C GLN A 188 3.79 -17.40 -14.99
N LEU A 189 3.91 -18.46 -14.20
CA LEU A 189 3.39 -18.48 -12.84
C LEU A 189 4.29 -17.67 -11.90
N VAL A 190 5.61 -17.77 -12.07
CA VAL A 190 6.59 -17.02 -11.27
C VAL A 190 6.47 -15.52 -11.53
N SER A 191 6.32 -15.09 -12.79
CA SER A 191 6.15 -13.66 -13.11
C SER A 191 4.89 -13.06 -12.48
N LEU A 192 3.76 -13.78 -12.55
CA LEU A 192 2.50 -13.36 -11.93
C LEU A 192 2.60 -13.31 -10.40
N LEU A 193 3.34 -14.23 -9.80
CA LEU A 193 3.56 -14.28 -8.36
C LEU A 193 4.37 -13.07 -7.88
N ASP A 194 5.45 -12.72 -8.60
CA ASP A 194 6.25 -11.53 -8.35
C ASP A 194 5.45 -10.23 -8.51
N GLU A 195 4.58 -10.15 -9.52
CA GLU A 195 3.69 -9.01 -9.75
C GLU A 195 2.67 -8.84 -8.60
N GLU A 196 2.04 -9.92 -8.17
CA GLU A 196 1.08 -9.89 -7.06
C GLU A 196 1.76 -9.60 -5.72
N GLU A 197 2.96 -10.13 -5.47
CA GLU A 197 3.74 -9.79 -4.28
C GLU A 197 4.14 -8.31 -4.25
N LYS A 198 4.59 -7.75 -5.38
CA LYS A 198 4.83 -6.31 -5.51
C LYS A 198 3.57 -5.50 -5.22
N SER A 199 2.42 -5.93 -5.76
CA SER A 199 1.14 -5.29 -5.50
C SER A 199 0.76 -5.29 -4.01
N ILE A 200 0.95 -6.41 -3.30
CA ILE A 200 0.74 -6.48 -1.84
C ILE A 200 1.68 -5.53 -1.10
N THR A 201 2.96 -5.46 -1.48
CA THR A 201 3.90 -4.54 -0.82
C THR A 201 3.51 -3.08 -1.03
N GLN A 202 2.95 -2.74 -2.19
CA GLN A 202 2.46 -1.40 -2.48
C GLN A 202 1.21 -1.08 -1.65
N LEU A 203 0.22 -1.98 -1.61
CA LEU A 203 -0.97 -1.83 -0.78
C LEU A 203 -0.63 -1.68 0.71
N LYS A 204 0.37 -2.40 1.22
CA LYS A 204 0.85 -2.24 2.61
C LYS A 204 1.44 -0.86 2.87
N LYS A 205 2.20 -0.31 1.91
CA LYS A 205 2.73 1.06 2.01
C LYS A 205 1.61 2.10 2.01
N GLU A 206 0.57 1.86 1.21
CA GLU A 206 -0.63 2.71 1.18
C GLU A 206 -1.41 2.62 2.49
N ASP A 207 -1.63 1.43 3.07
CA ASP A 207 -2.23 1.27 4.40
C ASP A 207 -1.40 1.96 5.51
N ASP A 208 -0.08 1.82 5.48
CA ASP A 208 0.80 2.51 6.44
C ASP A 208 0.70 4.04 6.32
N ALA A 209 0.55 4.57 5.10
CA ALA A 209 0.35 6.00 4.87
C ALA A 209 -1.01 6.46 5.39
N LEU A 210 -2.08 5.73 5.10
CA LEU A 210 -3.41 6.00 5.62
C LEU A 210 -3.49 5.85 7.14
N ALA A 211 -2.74 4.92 7.74
CA ALA A 211 -2.67 4.76 9.19
C ALA A 211 -2.00 5.98 9.85
N ARG A 212 -0.96 6.55 9.23
CA ARG A 212 -0.36 7.82 9.69
C ARG A 212 -1.35 8.98 9.54
N GLU A 213 -2.06 9.05 8.41
CA GLU A 213 -3.08 10.08 8.19
C GLU A 213 -4.24 9.97 9.18
N GLN A 214 -4.71 8.75 9.47
CA GLN A 214 -5.74 8.49 10.47
C GLN A 214 -5.30 8.94 11.87
N ARG A 215 -4.05 8.65 12.27
CA ARG A 215 -3.49 9.15 13.54
C ARG A 215 -3.50 10.67 13.59
N LEU A 216 -3.06 11.33 12.51
CA LEU A 216 -3.13 12.79 12.40
C LEU A 216 -4.56 13.31 12.56
N MET A 217 -5.53 12.69 11.88
CA MET A 217 -6.95 13.08 11.98
C MET A 217 -7.50 12.92 13.39
N THR A 218 -7.16 11.83 14.10
CA THR A 218 -7.58 11.65 15.51
C THR A 218 -6.96 12.69 16.46
N LEU A 219 -5.75 13.15 16.18
CA LEU A 219 -5.15 14.25 16.94
C LEU A 219 -5.86 15.58 16.63
N LEU A 220 -6.17 15.85 15.36
CA LEU A 220 -6.92 17.05 14.97
C LEU A 220 -8.35 17.08 15.52
N GLU A 221 -9.01 15.92 15.62
CA GLU A 221 -10.32 15.76 16.26
C GLU A 221 -10.29 16.19 17.73
N ARG A 222 -9.35 15.65 18.51
CA ARG A 222 -9.20 16.02 19.93
C ARG A 222 -8.84 17.50 20.10
N LYS A 223 -8.05 18.06 19.18
CA LYS A 223 -7.72 19.48 19.16
C LYS A 223 -8.98 20.33 18.93
N SER A 224 -9.79 19.98 17.92
CA SER A 224 -11.01 20.72 17.59
C SER A 224 -12.08 20.59 18.68
N GLU A 225 -12.20 19.44 19.35
CA GLU A 225 -13.05 19.26 20.54
C GLU A 225 -12.72 20.27 21.65
N TYR A 226 -11.43 20.50 21.91
CA TYR A 226 -11.03 21.46 22.94
C TYR A 226 -11.18 22.92 22.49
N GLU A 227 -10.86 23.23 21.23
CA GLU A 227 -11.07 24.57 20.66
C GLU A 227 -12.56 24.96 20.68
N THR A 228 -13.46 24.04 20.30
CA THR A 228 -14.92 24.24 20.39
C THR A 228 -15.39 24.39 21.84
N LEU A 229 -14.82 23.65 22.79
CA LEU A 229 -15.09 23.85 24.22
C LEU A 229 -14.71 25.26 24.68
N LEU A 230 -13.55 25.78 24.25
CA LEU A 230 -13.12 27.14 24.57
C LEU A 230 -14.05 28.19 23.97
N GLU A 231 -14.53 28.00 22.74
CA GLU A 231 -15.50 28.87 22.09
C GLU A 231 -16.82 28.89 22.87
N LEU A 232 -17.39 27.73 23.17
CA LEU A 232 -18.63 27.63 23.96
C LEU A 232 -18.50 28.29 25.35
N ARG A 233 -17.31 28.22 25.97
CA ARG A 233 -17.03 28.91 27.24
C ARG A 233 -16.94 30.42 27.09
N ARG A 234 -16.36 30.92 25.99
CA ARG A 234 -16.32 32.36 25.70
C ARG A 234 -17.72 32.88 25.44
N GLU A 235 -18.54 32.15 24.67
CA GLU A 235 -19.95 32.49 24.44
C GLU A 235 -20.74 32.53 25.75
N LEU A 236 -20.55 31.52 26.63
CA LEU A 236 -21.17 31.49 27.95
C LEU A 236 -20.77 32.71 28.79
N LYS A 237 -19.48 33.04 28.83
CA LYS A 237 -18.97 34.21 29.56
C LYS A 237 -19.47 35.54 28.96
N GLU A 238 -19.56 35.65 27.64
CA GLU A 238 -20.06 36.86 26.97
C GLU A 238 -21.55 37.07 27.24
N ILE A 239 -22.33 35.98 27.30
CA ILE A 239 -23.74 36.01 27.68
C ILE A 239 -23.89 36.47 29.14
N GLU A 240 -23.05 35.98 30.05
CA GLU A 240 -23.02 36.43 31.46
C GLU A 240 -22.60 37.91 31.62
N GLU A 241 -21.62 38.40 30.86
CA GLU A 241 -21.14 39.80 30.97
C GLU A 241 -22.14 40.84 30.41
N ARG A 242 -23.06 40.45 29.51
CA ARG A 242 -24.05 41.34 28.88
C ARG A 242 -25.16 41.82 29.84
N GLU A 243 -25.29 41.28 31.06
CA GLU A 243 -26.33 41.65 32.04
C GLU A 243 -26.09 42.97 32.82
N GLY A 244 -24.94 43.65 32.64
CA GLY A 244 -24.73 45.04 33.09
C GLY A 244 -24.34 45.26 34.57
N ARG A 245 -23.96 46.50 34.92
CA ARG A 245 -23.24 46.88 36.18
C ARG A 245 -23.98 46.64 37.50
N TYR A 246 -25.31 46.52 37.48
CA TYR A 246 -26.14 46.37 38.68
C TYR A 246 -26.92 45.04 38.72
N GLY A 247 -26.83 44.18 37.69
CA GLY A 247 -27.51 42.88 37.64
C GLY A 247 -27.15 42.00 38.85
N ALA A 248 -25.87 41.99 39.24
CA ALA A 248 -25.39 41.27 40.42
C ALA A 248 -25.93 41.79 41.78
N ARG A 249 -26.60 42.96 41.82
CA ARG A 249 -27.21 43.52 43.05
C ARG A 249 -28.72 43.30 43.10
N ILE A 250 -29.31 42.74 42.06
CA ILE A 250 -30.74 42.43 42.02
C ILE A 250 -30.98 41.19 42.88
N THR A 251 -31.93 41.28 43.80
CA THR A 251 -32.29 40.15 44.67
C THR A 251 -33.14 39.14 43.91
N ASP A 252 -33.34 37.94 44.45
CA ASP A 252 -34.22 36.93 43.84
C ASP A 252 -35.65 37.48 43.61
N LEU A 253 -36.16 38.27 44.57
CA LEU A 253 -37.45 38.98 44.43
C LEU A 253 -37.45 40.04 43.31
N GLY A 254 -36.29 40.61 42.99
CA GLY A 254 -36.12 41.51 41.86
C GLY A 254 -36.13 40.79 40.50
N HIS A 255 -35.65 39.55 40.44
CA HIS A 255 -35.73 38.71 39.23
C HIS A 255 -37.18 38.38 38.85
N ASP A 256 -38.04 38.24 39.86
CA ASP A 256 -39.46 37.91 39.70
C ASP A 256 -40.41 39.13 39.75
N ILE A 257 -39.88 40.36 39.63
CA ILE A 257 -40.68 41.58 39.76
C ILE A 257 -41.84 41.63 38.75
N THR A 258 -43.05 41.90 39.23
CA THR A 258 -44.21 42.01 38.36
C THR A 258 -44.26 43.38 37.66
N VAL A 259 -44.95 43.45 36.50
CA VAL A 259 -45.18 44.74 35.80
C VAL A 259 -45.87 45.75 36.73
N HIS A 260 -46.77 45.26 37.58
CA HIS A 260 -47.50 46.11 38.52
C HIS A 260 -46.56 46.72 39.59
N GLU A 261 -45.62 45.94 40.11
CA GLU A 261 -44.63 46.42 41.07
C GLU A 261 -43.63 47.38 40.44
N LEU A 262 -43.17 47.09 39.22
CA LEU A 262 -42.25 47.96 38.49
C LEU A 262 -42.90 49.30 38.11
N THR A 263 -44.14 49.28 37.62
CA THR A 263 -44.92 50.50 37.36
C THR A 263 -45.21 51.28 38.64
N SER A 264 -45.44 50.60 39.76
CA SER A 264 -45.60 51.24 41.07
C SER A 264 -44.31 51.97 41.49
N LEU A 265 -43.14 51.33 41.38
CA LEU A 265 -41.85 51.96 41.71
C LEU A 265 -41.59 53.19 40.85
N ALA A 266 -41.85 53.11 39.53
CA ALA A 266 -41.75 54.24 38.63
C ALA A 266 -42.72 55.38 39.01
N GLN A 267 -43.93 55.05 39.45
CA GLN A 267 -44.91 56.04 39.90
C GLN A 267 -44.48 56.74 41.21
N TRP A 268 -43.97 56.00 42.20
CA TRP A 268 -43.42 56.60 43.43
C TRP A 268 -42.26 57.57 43.12
N ARG A 269 -41.38 57.19 42.18
CA ARG A 269 -40.27 58.03 41.73
C ARG A 269 -40.74 59.29 40.98
N ALA A 270 -41.78 59.18 40.15
CA ALA A 270 -42.40 60.31 39.46
C ALA A 270 -43.05 61.30 40.46
N ASN A 271 -43.77 60.78 41.46
CA ASN A 271 -44.39 61.59 42.51
C ASN A 271 -43.35 62.36 43.33
N ALA A 272 -42.24 61.71 43.70
CA ALA A 272 -41.14 62.37 44.40
C ALA A 272 -40.48 63.48 43.54
N ALA A 273 -40.33 63.25 42.23
CA ALA A 273 -39.79 64.25 41.30
C ALA A 273 -40.71 65.47 41.15
N GLU A 274 -42.02 65.27 41.20
CA GLU A 274 -43.02 66.33 41.11
C GLU A 274 -43.02 67.22 42.36
N VAL A 275 -43.11 66.61 43.55
CA VAL A 275 -43.05 67.36 44.82
C VAL A 275 -41.74 68.14 44.95
N LYS A 276 -40.61 67.58 44.49
CA LYS A 276 -39.33 68.30 44.45
C LYS A 276 -39.38 69.55 43.57
N ARG A 277 -40.04 69.47 42.41
CA ARG A 277 -40.23 70.62 41.52
C ARG A 277 -41.11 71.69 42.17
N ASP A 278 -42.15 71.30 42.88
CA ASP A 278 -43.05 72.24 43.55
C ASP A 278 -42.40 72.94 44.75
N VAL A 279 -41.60 72.23 45.54
CA VAL A 279 -40.78 72.81 46.62
C VAL A 279 -39.88 73.92 46.08
N LEU A 280 -39.17 73.66 44.97
CA LEU A 280 -38.27 74.65 44.36
C LEU A 280 -39.06 75.90 43.90
N ARG A 281 -40.21 75.72 43.25
CA ARG A 281 -41.08 76.84 42.84
C ARG A 281 -41.59 77.67 44.02
N MET A 282 -41.96 77.03 45.13
CA MET A 282 -42.41 77.72 46.32
C MET A 282 -41.28 78.50 47.00
N GLN A 283 -40.06 77.94 47.03
CA GLN A 283 -38.86 78.63 47.53
C GLN A 283 -38.55 79.89 46.72
N ASP A 284 -38.60 79.81 45.39
CA ASP A 284 -38.42 80.96 44.50
C ASP A 284 -39.47 82.06 44.74
N ALA A 285 -40.75 81.68 44.89
CA ALA A 285 -41.82 82.63 45.18
C ALA A 285 -41.67 83.33 46.54
N ALA A 286 -41.21 82.61 47.58
CA ALA A 286 -40.94 83.19 48.89
C ALA A 286 -39.75 84.17 48.88
N GLN A 287 -38.78 83.97 47.98
CA GLN A 287 -37.67 84.89 47.80
C GLN A 287 -38.12 86.22 47.21
N LEU A 288 -39.02 86.21 46.23
CA LEU A 288 -39.57 87.44 45.64
C LEU A 288 -40.31 88.32 46.67
N LEU A 289 -41.11 87.71 47.56
CA LEU A 289 -41.81 88.45 48.62
C LEU A 289 -40.86 89.12 49.62
N ARG A 290 -39.73 88.48 49.95
CA ARG A 290 -38.69 89.08 50.80
C ARG A 290 -38.08 90.31 50.18
N GLU A 291 -37.83 90.27 48.87
CA GLU A 291 -37.28 91.41 48.12
C GLU A 291 -38.26 92.58 48.04
N GLU A 292 -39.55 92.29 47.87
CA GLU A 292 -40.62 93.30 47.84
C GLU A 292 -40.79 94.00 49.19
N LYS A 293 -40.79 93.23 50.29
CA LYS A 293 -40.82 93.78 51.65
C LYS A 293 -39.64 94.70 51.93
N ALA A 294 -38.42 94.28 51.57
CA ALA A 294 -37.21 95.06 51.80
C ALA A 294 -37.25 96.42 51.08
N LYS A 295 -37.80 96.46 49.85
CA LYS A 295 -37.97 97.71 49.10
C LYS A 295 -39.00 98.64 49.75
N LEU A 296 -40.12 98.09 50.23
CA LEU A 296 -41.15 98.84 50.95
C LEU A 296 -40.65 99.42 52.28
N GLU A 297 -39.92 98.63 53.07
CA GLU A 297 -39.27 99.10 54.31
C GLU A 297 -38.29 100.25 54.04
N GLN A 298 -37.50 100.16 52.98
CA GLN A 298 -36.57 101.22 52.59
C GLN A 298 -37.30 102.52 52.23
N ASN A 299 -38.40 102.43 51.48
CA ASN A 299 -39.21 103.60 51.11
C ASN A 299 -39.88 104.24 52.34
N ARG A 300 -40.40 103.42 53.27
CA ARG A 300 -40.97 103.90 54.54
C ARG A 300 -39.96 104.72 55.33
N ILE A 301 -38.73 104.24 55.45
CA ILE A 301 -37.65 104.93 56.20
C ILE A 301 -37.32 106.28 55.56
N LEU A 302 -37.26 106.35 54.23
CA LEU A 302 -37.00 107.59 53.51
C LEU A 302 -38.12 108.61 53.69
N LEU A 303 -39.38 108.17 53.62
CA LEU A 303 -40.56 109.02 53.80
C LEU A 303 -40.70 109.50 55.25
N ALA A 304 -40.43 108.65 56.24
CA ALA A 304 -40.38 109.05 57.65
C ALA A 304 -39.34 110.16 57.90
N HIS A 305 -38.19 110.06 57.23
CA HIS A 305 -37.14 111.06 57.34
C HIS A 305 -37.51 112.38 56.64
N SER A 306 -38.18 112.35 55.48
CA SER A 306 -38.65 113.58 54.82
C SER A 306 -39.74 114.28 55.62
N LEU A 307 -40.67 113.53 56.20
CA LEU A 307 -41.75 114.04 57.03
C LEU A 307 -41.19 114.76 58.27
N ARG A 308 -40.21 114.15 58.95
CA ARG A 308 -39.54 114.77 60.10
C ARG A 308 -38.83 116.07 59.73
N LYS A 309 -38.16 116.10 58.57
CA LYS A 309 -37.49 117.31 58.07
C LYS A 309 -38.49 118.42 57.74
N ASN A 310 -39.64 118.07 57.16
CA ASN A 310 -40.69 119.04 56.86
C ASN A 310 -41.35 119.58 58.14
N GLN A 311 -41.51 118.76 59.19
CA GLN A 311 -41.94 119.20 60.52
C GLN A 311 -40.96 120.21 61.13
N GLU A 312 -39.67 119.90 61.15
CA GLU A 312 -38.63 120.82 61.66
C GLU A 312 -38.61 122.15 60.89
N LEU A 313 -38.84 122.11 59.58
CA LEU A 313 -38.84 123.30 58.72
C LEU A 313 -40.09 124.16 58.92
N ARG A 314 -41.25 123.53 59.18
CA ARG A 314 -42.49 124.22 59.56
C ARG A 314 -42.31 124.96 60.88
N ASP A 315 -41.76 124.29 61.89
CA ASP A 315 -41.58 124.86 63.23
C ASP A 315 -40.62 126.06 63.19
N SER A 316 -39.52 125.96 62.43
CA SER A 316 -38.60 127.09 62.16
C SER A 316 -39.29 128.30 61.51
N LEU A 317 -40.16 128.08 60.51
CA LEU A 317 -40.88 129.16 59.84
C LEU A 317 -41.98 129.79 60.71
N LEU A 318 -42.59 129.01 61.62
CA LEU A 318 -43.52 129.51 62.62
C LEU A 318 -42.82 130.46 63.61
N ASP A 319 -41.63 130.08 64.09
CA ASP A 319 -40.82 130.92 64.98
C ASP A 319 -40.43 132.25 64.31
N GLU A 320 -40.07 132.23 63.03
CA GLU A 320 -39.72 133.44 62.26
C GLU A 320 -40.94 134.35 62.02
N TYR A 321 -42.12 133.77 61.80
CA TYR A 321 -43.39 134.49 61.69
C TYR A 321 -43.80 135.17 63.00
N GLU A 322 -43.65 134.48 64.14
CA GLU A 322 -43.93 135.05 65.46
C GLU A 322 -42.97 136.19 65.81
N TYR A 323 -41.68 136.03 65.50
CA TYR A 323 -40.67 137.07 65.72
C TYR A 323 -40.99 138.37 64.95
N LEU A 324 -41.47 138.28 63.71
CA LEU A 324 -41.87 139.44 62.90
C LEU A 324 -43.20 140.08 63.34
N ALA A 325 -44.05 139.37 64.09
CA ALA A 325 -45.33 139.90 64.55
C ALA A 325 -45.22 140.88 65.74
N LEU A 326 -44.06 140.98 66.40
CA LEU A 326 -43.85 141.67 67.67
C LEU A 326 -43.19 143.06 67.60
N LYS A 327 -42.81 143.59 66.43
CA LYS A 327 -42.18 144.94 66.27
C LYS A 327 -43.08 145.92 65.50
N SER A 328 -43.20 147.17 65.99
CA SER A 328 -44.01 148.25 65.39
C SER A 328 -43.28 149.03 64.28
N ASP A 329 -44.06 149.49 63.29
CA ASP A 329 -43.65 149.90 61.93
C ASP A 329 -42.57 151.00 61.81
N GLU A 330 -42.24 151.77 62.85
CA GLU A 330 -41.30 152.90 62.72
C GLU A 330 -39.80 152.53 62.83
N GLU A 331 -39.47 151.30 63.25
CA GLU A 331 -38.06 150.83 63.28
C GLU A 331 -37.67 149.95 62.07
N HIS A 332 -38.63 149.57 61.22
CA HIS A 332 -38.41 148.64 60.11
C HIS A 332 -37.71 149.27 58.89
N GLU A 333 -37.75 150.61 58.72
CA GLU A 333 -37.06 151.27 57.60
C GLU A 333 -35.60 151.64 57.87
N ARG A 334 -35.13 151.66 59.12
CA ARG A 334 -33.75 152.08 59.45
C ARG A 334 -32.72 150.95 59.46
N LEU A 335 -33.14 149.69 59.47
CA LEU A 335 -32.25 148.53 59.58
C LEU A 335 -31.82 147.91 58.24
N ILE A 336 -32.38 148.37 57.10
CA ILE A 336 -32.05 147.80 55.78
C ILE A 336 -30.73 148.36 55.20
N ASN A 337 -30.26 149.53 55.65
CA ASN A 337 -29.33 150.33 54.82
C ASN A 337 -27.84 150.36 55.17
N TYR A 338 -27.32 149.85 56.31
CA TYR A 338 -25.86 149.80 56.50
C TYR A 338 -25.38 148.66 57.42
N GLY A 339 -24.45 147.85 56.92
CA GLY A 339 -23.69 146.85 57.71
C GLY A 339 -23.08 145.80 56.78
N LEU A 340 -21.91 146.07 56.20
CA LEU A 340 -20.58 145.57 56.63
C LEU A 340 -20.33 144.04 56.44
N PRO A 341 -19.19 143.66 55.80
CA PRO A 341 -18.71 142.27 55.67
C PRO A 341 -17.91 141.88 56.93
N PRO A 342 -17.18 140.74 56.99
CA PRO A 342 -17.34 139.37 56.46
C PRO A 342 -17.39 138.34 57.63
N GLU A 343 -17.51 137.04 57.38
CA GLU A 343 -16.76 136.07 58.20
C GLU A 343 -16.46 134.79 57.40
N GLU A 344 -15.22 134.70 56.93
CA GLU A 344 -14.59 133.46 56.49
C GLU A 344 -14.54 132.47 57.67
N LYS A 345 -15.14 131.29 57.52
CA LYS A 345 -14.81 130.14 58.36
C LYS A 345 -14.22 129.02 57.51
N SER A 346 -12.89 129.03 57.54
CA SER A 346 -12.00 127.88 57.73
C SER A 346 -12.40 126.54 57.07
N LYS A 347 -11.71 126.24 55.96
CA LYS A 347 -11.61 124.90 55.39
C LYS A 347 -10.93 123.94 56.38
N ALA A 348 -11.70 123.04 56.98
CA ALA A 348 -11.15 121.83 57.58
C ALA A 348 -10.69 120.86 56.47
N ARG A 349 -9.48 120.31 56.63
CA ARG A 349 -8.88 119.34 55.70
C ARG A 349 -9.72 118.05 55.64
N PRO A 350 -9.90 117.43 54.47
CA PRO A 350 -10.72 116.23 54.33
C PRO A 350 -9.98 114.98 54.81
N PHE A 351 -10.59 114.21 55.72
CA PHE A 351 -10.26 112.80 55.90
C PHE A 351 -10.68 111.99 54.66
N PRO A 352 -9.91 110.99 54.21
CA PRO A 352 -10.27 110.19 53.05
C PRO A 352 -11.48 109.29 53.34
N SER A 353 -12.49 109.36 52.47
CA SER A 353 -13.73 108.55 52.55
C SER A 353 -13.48 107.08 52.20
N ALA A 354 -14.40 106.19 52.61
CA ALA A 354 -14.39 104.73 52.38
C ALA A 354 -14.12 104.32 50.92
N PHE A 355 -14.45 105.20 49.96
CA PHE A 355 -14.12 105.07 48.55
C PHE A 355 -12.61 104.90 48.30
N HIS A 356 -11.77 105.67 49.01
CA HIS A 356 -10.31 105.62 48.88
C HIS A 356 -9.72 104.30 49.41
N PHE A 357 -10.31 103.72 50.45
CA PHE A 357 -9.90 102.39 50.97
C PHE A 357 -10.28 101.26 50.02
N SER A 358 -11.44 101.33 49.36
CA SER A 358 -11.90 100.31 48.40
C SER A 358 -11.04 100.25 47.12
N ILE A 359 -10.58 101.42 46.64
CA ILE A 359 -9.65 101.52 45.52
C ILE A 359 -8.28 100.95 45.89
N LEU A 360 -7.79 101.26 47.10
CA LEU A 360 -6.52 100.74 47.59
C LEU A 360 -6.55 99.21 47.73
N ALA A 361 -7.63 98.64 48.26
CA ALA A 361 -7.80 97.19 48.42
C ALA A 361 -7.86 96.45 47.07
N SER A 362 -8.55 97.02 46.08
CA SER A 362 -8.66 96.44 44.73
C SER A 362 -7.32 96.45 43.99
N LEU A 363 -6.52 97.52 44.14
CA LEU A 363 -5.16 97.59 43.61
C LEU A 363 -4.21 96.59 44.27
N LEU A 364 -4.36 96.35 45.57
CA LEU A 364 -3.53 95.40 46.32
C LEU A 364 -3.83 93.95 45.93
N ALA A 365 -5.09 93.60 45.71
CA ALA A 365 -5.50 92.29 45.20
C ALA A 365 -4.97 92.02 43.78
N LEU A 366 -4.96 93.04 42.91
CA LEU A 366 -4.40 92.96 41.55
C LEU A 366 -2.88 92.68 41.58
N ALA A 367 -2.14 93.36 42.46
CA ALA A 367 -0.70 93.17 42.61
C ALA A 367 -0.34 91.75 43.10
N ILE A 368 -1.10 91.22 44.06
CA ILE A 368 -0.91 89.85 44.59
C ILE A 368 -1.29 88.80 43.53
N GLY A 369 -2.38 89.05 42.79
CA GLY A 369 -2.82 88.18 41.69
C GLY A 369 -1.76 88.05 40.59
N LEU A 370 -1.17 89.18 40.14
CA LEU A 370 -0.10 89.18 39.13
C LEU A 370 1.16 88.44 39.58
N LEU A 371 1.52 88.53 40.87
CA LEU A 371 2.65 87.77 41.43
C LEU A 371 2.38 86.26 41.49
N LEU A 372 1.14 85.86 41.77
CA LEU A 372 0.77 84.44 41.91
C LEU A 372 0.52 83.72 40.58
N VAL A 373 0.31 84.44 39.47
CA VAL A 373 0.12 83.84 38.13
C VAL A 373 1.33 83.01 37.67
N SER A 374 2.54 83.29 38.17
CA SER A 374 3.75 82.52 37.85
C SER A 374 3.92 81.25 38.68
N VAL A 375 3.20 81.10 39.81
CA VAL A 375 3.33 79.96 40.74
C VAL A 375 2.09 79.05 40.70
N VAL A 376 0.88 79.62 40.76
CA VAL A 376 -0.39 78.89 40.68
C VAL A 376 -1.36 79.65 39.80
N LYS A 377 -1.38 79.30 38.50
CA LYS A 377 -2.14 80.01 37.47
C LYS A 377 -3.63 80.18 37.81
N THR A 378 -4.27 79.17 38.39
CA THR A 378 -5.70 79.19 38.69
C THR A 378 -6.05 80.21 39.79
N VAL A 379 -5.31 80.24 40.90
CA VAL A 379 -5.54 81.18 42.01
C VAL A 379 -5.17 82.62 41.60
N GLY A 380 -4.09 82.78 40.83
CA GLY A 380 -3.68 84.08 40.29
C GLY A 380 -4.73 84.70 39.35
N ILE A 381 -5.29 83.90 38.44
CA ILE A 381 -6.36 84.36 37.53
C ILE A 381 -7.61 84.75 38.31
N ILE A 382 -8.02 83.97 39.32
CA ILE A 382 -9.21 84.28 40.14
C ILE A 382 -9.05 85.63 40.85
N LEU A 383 -7.88 85.90 41.46
CA LEU A 383 -7.62 87.18 42.14
C LEU A 383 -7.60 88.38 41.19
N ILE A 384 -7.06 88.20 39.97
CA ILE A 384 -7.09 89.26 38.95
C ILE A 384 -8.52 89.53 38.50
N VAL A 385 -9.33 88.49 38.26
CA VAL A 385 -10.75 88.64 37.89
C VAL A 385 -11.54 89.33 39.01
N LEU A 386 -11.28 89.00 40.28
CA LEU A 386 -11.90 89.65 41.43
C LEU A 386 -11.51 91.13 41.56
N ALA A 387 -10.25 91.47 41.31
CA ALA A 387 -9.78 92.85 41.34
C ALA A 387 -10.37 93.69 40.19
N VAL A 388 -10.48 93.12 38.98
CA VAL A 388 -11.12 93.76 37.82
C VAL A 388 -12.62 93.94 38.06
N ALA A 389 -13.30 92.93 38.63
CA ALA A 389 -14.71 93.03 38.99
C ALA A 389 -14.96 94.06 40.10
N GLY A 390 -14.08 94.15 41.10
CA GLY A 390 -14.15 95.16 42.16
C GLY A 390 -13.99 96.59 41.63
N LEU A 391 -12.99 96.83 40.77
CA LEU A 391 -12.82 98.13 40.09
C LEU A 391 -14.01 98.46 39.18
N ALA A 392 -14.51 97.48 38.42
CA ALA A 392 -15.67 97.66 37.56
C ALA A 392 -16.94 98.01 38.36
N ALA A 393 -17.17 97.38 39.52
CA ALA A 393 -18.31 97.68 40.39
C ALA A 393 -18.25 99.12 40.95
N ILE A 394 -17.06 99.60 41.29
CA ILE A 394 -16.84 100.98 41.76
C ILE A 394 -17.17 101.99 40.64
N PHE A 395 -16.74 101.72 39.39
CA PHE A 395 -17.01 102.60 38.24
C PHE A 395 -18.43 102.45 37.65
N LEU A 396 -19.09 101.29 37.79
CA LEU A 396 -20.49 101.10 37.37
C LEU A 396 -21.51 101.65 38.38
N SER A 397 -21.11 101.92 39.62
CA SER A 397 -21.94 102.52 40.68
C SER A 397 -22.07 104.06 40.60
N GLY A 398 -21.90 104.66 39.43
CA GLY A 398 -22.34 106.03 39.11
C GLY A 398 -22.56 106.17 37.61
N PRO A 399 -23.78 106.52 37.12
CA PRO A 399 -24.51 107.74 37.48
C PRO A 399 -26.05 107.61 37.47
N ILE A 400 -26.72 107.77 38.61
CA ILE A 400 -28.16 108.13 38.64
C ILE A 400 -28.35 109.25 39.66
N LYS A 401 -28.29 110.49 39.18
CA LYS A 401 -29.00 111.63 39.77
C LYS A 401 -29.22 112.66 38.67
N ARG A 402 -30.42 112.65 38.08
CA ARG A 402 -30.97 113.77 37.32
C ARG A 402 -32.36 114.08 37.86
N ILE A 403 -32.50 115.35 38.24
CA ILE A 403 -33.73 116.16 38.22
C ILE A 403 -34.69 115.97 39.41
N ALA A 404 -34.32 116.62 40.52
CA ALA A 404 -35.22 117.60 41.14
C ALA A 404 -34.37 118.89 41.23
N GLY A 405 -34.72 120.01 40.61
CA GLY A 405 -36.07 120.53 40.50
C GLY A 405 -36.35 121.63 41.53
N SER A 406 -35.34 122.32 42.07
CA SER A 406 -35.54 123.71 42.50
C SER A 406 -34.23 124.47 42.38
N LYS A 407 -34.24 125.49 41.53
CA LYS A 407 -33.41 126.66 41.73
C LYS A 407 -33.80 127.24 43.09
N GLU A 408 -33.15 126.79 44.17
CA GLU A 408 -32.98 127.67 45.31
C GLU A 408 -31.93 128.68 44.89
N THR A 409 -32.45 129.74 44.29
CA THR A 409 -31.91 131.07 44.46
C THR A 409 -31.54 131.24 45.93
N SER A 410 -30.27 131.04 46.29
CA SER A 410 -29.66 131.77 47.40
C SER A 410 -29.47 133.23 46.97
N THR A 411 -30.54 133.83 46.45
CA THR A 411 -30.82 135.25 46.65
C THR A 411 -30.90 135.40 48.16
N THR A 412 -29.88 136.03 48.71
CA THR A 412 -30.04 137.16 49.63
C THR A 412 -31.34 137.10 50.41
N ALA A 413 -31.26 136.85 51.72
CA ALA A 413 -32.35 136.98 52.66
C ALA A 413 -33.09 138.32 52.44
N LYS A 414 -34.09 138.28 51.55
CA LYS A 414 -35.14 139.27 51.46
C LYS A 414 -36.07 138.87 52.59
N HIS A 415 -36.10 139.67 53.63
CA HIS A 415 -37.09 139.53 54.69
C HIS A 415 -38.48 139.42 54.03
N LEU A 416 -39.07 138.22 54.12
CA LEU A 416 -40.35 137.88 53.52
C LEU A 416 -41.47 138.59 54.30
N GLY A 417 -42.42 139.16 53.58
CA GLY A 417 -43.57 139.80 54.20
C GLY A 417 -44.43 138.79 54.95
N LYS A 418 -45.10 139.23 56.01
CA LYS A 418 -45.94 138.40 56.89
C LYS A 418 -46.97 137.54 56.14
N GLY A 419 -47.51 138.00 55.01
CA GLY A 419 -48.47 137.24 54.21
C GLY A 419 -47.87 136.02 53.50
N GLU A 420 -46.61 136.09 53.09
CA GLU A 420 -45.92 135.08 52.27
C GLU A 420 -45.37 133.93 53.14
N LEU A 421 -45.04 134.22 54.40
CA LEU A 421 -44.71 133.22 55.42
C LEU A 421 -45.93 132.32 55.76
N ARG A 422 -47.12 132.91 55.86
CA ARG A 422 -48.34 132.17 56.21
C ARG A 422 -48.76 131.16 55.14
N SER A 423 -48.64 131.49 53.86
CA SER A 423 -48.94 130.54 52.78
C SER A 423 -47.97 129.37 52.78
N ARG A 424 -46.68 129.64 53.00
CA ARG A 424 -45.64 128.60 52.98
C ARG A 424 -45.77 127.61 54.14
N ILE A 425 -46.17 128.08 55.33
CA ILE A 425 -46.50 127.20 56.47
C ILE A 425 -47.70 126.31 56.13
N SER A 426 -48.74 126.86 55.49
CA SER A 426 -49.93 126.08 55.09
C SER A 426 -49.61 125.00 54.06
N ASP A 427 -48.74 125.29 53.08
CA ASP A 427 -48.31 124.32 52.08
C ASP A 427 -47.51 123.18 52.71
N ILE A 428 -46.63 123.49 53.66
CA ILE A 428 -45.87 122.47 54.41
C ILE A 428 -46.78 121.62 55.29
N ASP A 429 -47.78 122.23 55.94
CA ASP A 429 -48.77 121.50 56.75
C ASP A 429 -49.59 120.51 55.91
N GLN A 430 -49.94 120.90 54.68
CA GLN A 430 -50.63 119.99 53.76
C GLN A 430 -49.72 118.84 53.32
N SER A 431 -48.44 119.11 53.05
CA SER A 431 -47.45 118.07 52.72
C SER A 431 -47.24 117.09 53.88
N ILE A 432 -47.11 117.56 55.13
CA ILE A 432 -46.92 116.69 56.30
C ILE A 432 -48.11 115.76 56.50
N ARG A 433 -49.34 116.25 56.28
CA ARG A 433 -50.55 115.40 56.36
C ARG A 433 -50.58 114.34 55.27
N HIS A 434 -50.20 114.70 54.04
CA HIS A 434 -50.16 113.75 52.93
C HIS A 434 -49.09 112.67 53.15
N ASP A 435 -47.86 113.08 53.46
CA ASP A 435 -46.75 112.16 53.74
C ASP A 435 -47.07 111.24 54.93
N GLY A 436 -47.80 111.75 55.94
CA GLY A 436 -48.26 110.96 57.09
C GLY A 436 -49.24 109.85 56.70
N THR A 437 -50.22 110.17 55.84
CA THR A 437 -51.16 109.14 55.34
C THR A 437 -50.49 108.11 54.44
N GLU A 438 -49.46 108.50 53.68
CA GLU A 438 -48.70 107.58 52.83
C GLU A 438 -47.80 106.66 53.68
N LEU A 439 -47.24 107.16 54.78
CA LEU A 439 -46.47 106.36 55.74
C LEU A 439 -47.32 105.25 56.39
N ASP A 440 -48.52 105.60 56.87
CA ASP A 440 -49.46 104.64 57.44
C ASP A 440 -49.87 103.58 56.40
N GLY A 441 -50.02 103.99 55.13
CA GLY A 441 -50.28 103.08 54.01
C GLY A 441 -49.14 102.10 53.73
N MET A 442 -47.88 102.56 53.84
CA MET A 442 -46.70 101.68 53.71
C MET A 442 -46.58 100.69 54.86
N ASP A 443 -46.93 101.10 56.09
CA ASP A 443 -46.92 100.21 57.26
C ASP A 443 -47.92 99.06 57.15
N GLU A 444 -49.13 99.35 56.66
CA GLU A 444 -50.12 98.29 56.42
C GLU A 444 -49.67 97.32 55.32
N ALA A 445 -49.08 97.83 54.24
CA ALA A 445 -48.54 96.99 53.16
C ALA A 445 -47.41 96.07 53.64
N ILE A 446 -46.52 96.56 54.52
CA ILE A 446 -45.46 95.74 55.13
C ILE A 446 -46.06 94.63 56.01
N ASN A 447 -47.05 94.94 56.83
CA ASN A 447 -47.72 93.96 57.69
C ASN A 447 -48.42 92.84 56.88
N VAL A 448 -49.00 93.18 55.72
CA VAL A 448 -49.59 92.18 54.80
C VAL A 448 -48.50 91.26 54.24
N LEU A 449 -47.38 91.82 53.75
CA LEU A 449 -46.26 91.03 53.23
C LEU A 449 -45.65 90.09 54.29
N GLU A 450 -45.57 90.52 55.55
CA GLU A 450 -45.09 89.66 56.65
C GLU A 450 -45.98 88.44 56.89
N ARG A 451 -47.30 88.62 56.83
CA ARG A 451 -48.27 87.53 56.98
C ARG A 451 -48.16 86.53 55.82
N ASP A 452 -48.05 87.03 54.59
CA ASP A 452 -47.91 86.19 53.39
C ASP A 452 -46.59 85.40 53.41
N MET A 453 -45.48 86.01 53.84
CA MET A 453 -44.21 85.33 54.01
C MET A 453 -44.26 84.21 55.06
N ALA A 454 -44.92 84.44 56.18
CA ALA A 454 -45.08 83.43 57.23
C ALA A 454 -45.90 82.23 56.74
N GLN A 455 -46.98 82.50 55.98
CA GLN A 455 -47.80 81.45 55.39
C GLN A 455 -47.02 80.61 54.36
N ARG A 456 -46.26 81.26 53.46
CA ARG A 456 -45.42 80.57 52.48
C ARG A 456 -44.31 79.72 53.10
N ALA A 457 -43.73 80.17 54.20
CA ALA A 457 -42.71 79.40 54.92
C ALA A 457 -43.27 78.07 55.46
N ILE A 458 -44.52 78.09 55.97
CA ILE A 458 -45.21 76.88 56.44
C ILE A 458 -45.48 75.93 55.27
N GLU A 459 -45.96 76.45 54.14
CA GLU A 459 -46.21 75.65 52.92
C GLU A 459 -44.94 74.93 52.43
N ILE A 460 -43.81 75.65 52.34
CA ILE A 460 -42.51 75.08 51.94
C ILE A 460 -42.10 73.95 52.90
N GLU A 461 -42.16 74.19 54.20
CA GLU A 461 -41.74 73.20 55.20
C GLU A 461 -42.61 71.92 55.14
N THR A 462 -43.91 72.07 54.89
CA THR A 462 -44.80 70.92 54.72
C THR A 462 -44.47 70.11 53.46
N ALA A 463 -44.17 70.77 52.34
CA ALA A 463 -43.81 70.12 51.08
C ALA A 463 -42.42 69.43 51.16
N GLU A 464 -41.44 70.04 51.85
CA GLU A 464 -40.13 69.43 52.10
C GLU A 464 -40.23 68.18 52.97
N ARG A 465 -41.05 68.21 54.03
CA ARG A 465 -41.32 67.04 54.86
C ARG A 465 -42.00 65.92 54.06
N GLN A 466 -42.91 66.27 53.15
CA GLN A 466 -43.55 65.31 52.25
C GLN A 466 -42.54 64.68 51.27
N LEU A 467 -41.67 65.49 50.66
CA LEU A 467 -40.61 65.00 49.78
C LEU A 467 -39.68 64.02 50.48
N LYS A 468 -39.26 64.34 51.71
CA LYS A 468 -38.39 63.47 52.50
C LYS A 468 -39.03 62.12 52.79
N ARG A 469 -40.31 62.11 53.20
CA ARG A 469 -41.07 60.87 53.42
C ARG A 469 -41.18 60.02 52.15
N LEU A 470 -41.52 60.65 51.01
CA LEU A 470 -41.61 59.97 49.72
C LEU A 470 -40.28 59.32 49.30
N ASN A 471 -39.16 60.01 49.51
CA ASN A 471 -37.84 59.46 49.20
C ASN A 471 -37.45 58.29 50.12
N ASP A 472 -37.73 58.40 51.43
CA ASP A 472 -37.46 57.34 52.40
C ASP A 472 -38.31 56.08 52.12
N ASP A 473 -39.58 56.27 51.75
CA ASP A 473 -40.49 55.18 51.39
C ASP A 473 -40.09 54.52 50.06
N LEU A 474 -39.68 55.31 49.06
CA LEU A 474 -39.17 54.81 47.78
C LEU A 474 -37.91 53.95 47.98
N LEU A 475 -36.95 54.43 48.79
CA LEU A 475 -35.76 53.65 49.15
C LEU A 475 -36.11 52.36 49.87
N ARG A 476 -37.08 52.39 50.79
CA ARG A 476 -37.54 51.19 51.51
C ARG A 476 -38.18 50.17 50.57
N MET A 477 -38.89 50.62 49.55
CA MET A 477 -39.51 49.73 48.55
C MET A 477 -38.47 49.12 47.60
N ILE A 478 -37.50 49.90 47.14
CA ILE A 478 -36.45 49.43 46.21
C ILE A 478 -35.52 48.41 46.87
N LYS A 479 -35.22 48.56 48.17
CA LYS A 479 -34.39 47.61 48.94
C LYS A 479 -34.89 46.16 48.95
N LYS A 480 -36.14 45.91 48.57
CA LYS A 480 -36.69 44.55 48.44
C LYS A 480 -36.25 43.87 47.14
N TYR A 481 -36.03 44.67 46.10
CA TYR A 481 -35.76 44.22 44.73
C TYR A 481 -34.29 44.41 44.33
N ALA A 482 -33.57 45.32 44.99
CA ALA A 482 -32.15 45.57 44.79
C ALA A 482 -31.43 45.77 46.14
N GLY A 483 -30.12 45.54 46.17
CA GLY A 483 -29.25 45.71 47.35
C GLY A 483 -29.18 47.16 47.90
N PRO A 484 -28.17 47.50 48.71
CA PRO A 484 -28.00 48.86 49.25
C PRO A 484 -28.05 49.89 48.13
N SER A 485 -29.04 50.79 48.19
CA SER A 485 -29.34 51.76 47.13
C SER A 485 -29.35 53.17 47.71
N GLU A 486 -28.80 54.12 46.97
CA GLU A 486 -28.92 55.55 47.24
C GLU A 486 -29.97 56.22 46.33
N ILE A 487 -30.54 57.36 46.75
CA ILE A 487 -31.61 58.06 46.01
C ILE A 487 -31.21 58.41 44.57
N HIS A 488 -29.92 58.65 44.33
CA HIS A 488 -29.41 59.01 43.01
C HIS A 488 -29.23 57.81 42.06
N GLU A 489 -29.19 56.57 42.60
CA GLU A 489 -29.03 55.33 41.83
C GLU A 489 -30.37 54.69 41.43
N ILE A 490 -31.48 55.20 41.98
CA ILE A 490 -32.81 54.62 41.82
C ILE A 490 -33.24 54.53 40.34
N ASP A 491 -32.91 55.54 39.54
CA ASP A 491 -33.31 55.57 38.14
C ASP A 491 -32.62 54.45 37.34
N ASP A 492 -31.32 54.22 37.61
CA ASP A 492 -30.55 53.14 36.98
C ASP A 492 -31.03 51.76 37.43
N ILE A 493 -31.44 51.62 38.70
CA ILE A 493 -31.95 50.36 39.27
C ILE A 493 -33.33 50.02 38.69
N ILE A 494 -34.22 50.99 38.51
CA ILE A 494 -35.53 50.77 37.89
C ILE A 494 -35.35 50.38 36.41
N GLU A 495 -34.39 50.99 35.72
CA GLU A 495 -34.07 50.63 34.33
C GLU A 495 -33.50 49.21 34.20
N THR A 496 -32.62 48.78 35.11
CA THR A 496 -32.07 47.41 35.09
C THR A 496 -33.12 46.36 35.42
N LEU A 497 -34.00 46.59 36.40
CA LEU A 497 -35.13 45.71 36.70
C LEU A 497 -36.08 45.56 35.49
N SER A 498 -36.26 46.63 34.71
CA SER A 498 -37.10 46.60 33.50
C SER A 498 -36.47 45.75 32.40
N LYS A 499 -35.18 45.90 32.14
CA LYS A 499 -34.46 45.16 31.10
C LYS A 499 -34.34 43.67 31.42
N GLN A 500 -34.09 43.34 32.69
CA GLN A 500 -33.94 41.96 33.14
C GLN A 500 -35.21 41.12 32.94
N ARG A 501 -36.38 41.70 33.23
CA ARG A 501 -37.68 41.03 33.00
C ARG A 501 -37.91 40.69 31.52
N GLU A 502 -37.38 41.49 30.60
CA GLU A 502 -37.51 41.27 29.16
C GLU A 502 -36.51 40.21 28.63
N SER A 503 -35.41 39.92 29.34
CA SER A 503 -34.30 39.06 28.86
C SER A 503 -34.14 37.69 29.54
N SER A 504 -34.64 37.49 30.77
CA SER A 504 -34.28 36.34 31.61
C SER A 504 -34.71 34.96 31.07
N ALA A 505 -35.86 34.87 30.40
CA ALA A 505 -36.38 33.59 29.88
C ALA A 505 -35.54 33.03 28.71
N SER A 506 -35.21 33.86 27.72
CA SER A 506 -34.35 33.49 26.59
C SER A 506 -32.89 33.28 26.99
N HIS A 507 -32.44 33.99 28.03
CA HIS A 507 -31.08 33.91 28.55
C HIS A 507 -30.82 32.57 29.26
N ASN A 508 -31.75 32.14 30.14
CA ASN A 508 -31.64 30.88 30.85
C ASN A 508 -31.68 29.67 29.90
N GLU A 509 -32.46 29.74 28.82
CA GLU A 509 -32.51 28.69 27.79
C GLU A 509 -31.17 28.61 27.02
N ALA A 510 -30.59 29.75 26.64
CA ALA A 510 -29.28 29.80 25.97
C ALA A 510 -28.14 29.27 26.86
N ILE A 511 -28.13 29.59 28.16
CA ILE A 511 -27.16 29.05 29.11
C ILE A 511 -27.33 27.53 29.27
N ALA A 512 -28.56 27.03 29.43
CA ALA A 512 -28.83 25.61 29.57
C ALA A 512 -28.38 24.81 28.34
N ASP A 513 -28.61 25.35 27.13
CA ASP A 513 -28.17 24.74 25.88
C ASP A 513 -26.64 24.73 25.73
N LEU A 514 -25.95 25.81 26.10
CA LEU A 514 -24.48 25.86 26.10
C LEU A 514 -23.89 24.87 27.11
N LEU A 515 -24.43 24.79 28.32
CA LEU A 515 -23.99 23.82 29.33
C LEU A 515 -24.21 22.37 28.88
N ARG A 516 -25.32 22.10 28.20
CA ARG A 516 -25.58 20.79 27.60
C ARG A 516 -24.55 20.42 26.54
N ARG A 517 -24.27 21.32 25.60
CA ARG A 517 -23.24 21.11 24.56
C ARG A 517 -21.85 20.90 25.16
N ILE A 518 -21.50 21.65 26.20
CA ILE A 518 -20.23 21.47 26.93
C ILE A 518 -20.19 20.09 27.61
N ALA A 519 -21.28 19.64 28.22
CA ALA A 519 -21.37 18.33 28.86
C ALA A 519 -21.25 17.18 27.84
N ASP A 520 -21.94 17.31 26.71
CA ASP A 520 -21.88 16.36 25.60
C ASP A 520 -20.45 16.29 25.04
N LEU A 521 -19.78 17.42 24.80
CA LEU A 521 -18.36 17.44 24.35
C LEU A 521 -17.40 16.82 25.38
N LYS A 522 -17.61 17.07 26.68
CA LYS A 522 -16.75 16.51 27.73
C LYS A 522 -16.83 15.00 27.83
N HIS A 523 -17.97 14.37 27.52
CA HIS A 523 -18.17 12.91 27.69
C HIS A 523 -17.75 12.39 29.09
N GLY A 524 -17.90 13.20 30.15
CA GLY A 524 -17.50 12.86 31.51
C GLY A 524 -16.03 13.15 31.88
N ARG A 525 -15.21 13.68 30.96
CA ARG A 525 -13.84 14.13 31.23
C ARG A 525 -13.82 15.39 32.11
N SER A 526 -12.84 15.49 33.02
CA SER A 526 -12.63 16.73 33.78
C SER A 526 -12.02 17.82 32.87
N ASP A 527 -12.10 19.08 33.28
CA ASP A 527 -11.45 20.17 32.52
C ASP A 527 -9.94 20.01 32.48
N GLU A 528 -9.36 19.56 33.58
CA GLU A 528 -7.92 19.34 33.70
C GLU A 528 -7.45 18.21 32.78
N ASP A 529 -8.26 17.17 32.60
CA ASP A 529 -7.96 16.08 31.67
C ASP A 529 -8.04 16.57 30.22
N MET A 530 -9.06 17.35 29.87
CA MET A 530 -9.21 17.95 28.54
C MET A 530 -8.04 18.88 28.19
N VAL A 531 -7.60 19.70 29.15
CA VAL A 531 -6.43 20.59 28.98
C VAL A 531 -5.15 19.77 28.77
N ARG A 532 -4.92 18.74 29.59
CA ARG A 532 -3.75 17.86 29.46
C ARG A 532 -3.74 17.09 28.13
N GLU A 533 -4.89 16.60 27.69
CA GLU A 533 -5.06 15.96 26.38
C GLU A 533 -4.75 16.94 25.26
N TYR A 534 -5.27 18.17 25.34
CA TYR A 534 -5.00 19.21 24.37
C TYR A 534 -3.52 19.61 24.31
N GLU A 535 -2.87 19.80 25.46
CA GLU A 535 -1.43 20.11 25.54
C GLU A 535 -0.58 18.99 24.92
N ASN A 536 -0.89 17.73 25.25
CA ASN A 536 -0.22 16.56 24.68
C ASN A 536 -0.47 16.44 23.16
N VAL A 537 -1.70 16.69 22.70
CA VAL A 537 -2.05 16.70 21.28
C VAL A 537 -1.32 17.83 20.54
N CYS A 538 -1.24 19.02 21.13
CA CYS A 538 -0.48 20.14 20.59
C CYS A 538 1.03 19.85 20.56
N GLU A 539 1.58 19.18 21.56
CA GLU A 539 2.97 18.72 21.57
C GLU A 539 3.22 17.69 20.47
N GLN A 540 2.30 16.76 20.23
CA GLN A 540 2.43 15.76 19.16
C GLN A 540 2.25 16.36 17.76
N LEU A 541 1.36 17.34 17.58
CA LEU A 541 1.10 18.01 16.30
C LEU A 541 2.14 19.07 15.95
N TYR A 542 2.65 19.80 16.94
CA TYR A 542 3.48 21.00 16.74
C TYR A 542 4.82 20.97 17.48
N GLY A 543 4.98 20.13 18.51
CA GLY A 543 6.17 20.02 19.35
C GLY A 543 7.25 19.05 18.81
N GLY A 544 7.04 18.42 17.65
CA GLY A 544 7.98 17.47 17.07
C GLY A 544 9.21 18.11 16.41
N SER A 545 10.27 18.33 17.18
CA SER A 545 11.64 18.50 16.68
C SER A 545 12.41 17.18 16.45
N GLU A 546 11.73 16.02 16.49
CA GLU A 546 12.40 14.71 16.43
C GLU A 546 11.85 13.71 15.38
N PHE A 547 10.90 14.10 14.53
CA PHE A 547 10.54 13.28 13.36
C PHE A 547 11.17 13.88 12.09
N ASP A 548 12.03 13.06 11.46
CA ASP A 548 12.74 13.24 10.18
C ASP A 548 14.07 14.01 10.18
N SER A 549 15.07 13.40 10.82
CA SER A 549 16.46 13.44 10.36
C SER A 549 16.66 12.53 9.13
N ILE A 550 15.89 12.72 8.05
CA ILE A 550 16.23 12.21 6.72
C ILE A 550 15.76 13.22 5.67
N GLY A 551 16.72 13.94 5.07
CA GLY A 551 16.50 14.71 3.85
C GLY A 551 16.64 16.21 4.02
N GLU A 552 17.85 16.73 3.82
CA GLU A 552 18.05 18.14 3.50
C GLU A 552 17.28 18.50 2.24
N GLY A 553 16.12 19.15 2.41
CA GLY A 553 15.40 19.66 1.25
C GLY A 553 13.92 19.91 1.45
N ASP A 554 13.47 20.53 2.54
CA ASP A 554 12.23 21.33 2.48
C ASP A 554 12.04 22.24 3.71
N GLN A 555 12.77 23.36 3.73
CA GLN A 555 12.43 24.48 4.61
C GLN A 555 11.10 25.17 4.21
N ARG A 556 10.44 24.75 3.11
CA ARG A 556 9.15 25.29 2.67
C ARG A 556 7.92 24.72 3.38
N ASN A 557 8.04 23.61 4.13
CA ASN A 557 6.89 23.01 4.83
C ASN A 557 6.64 23.55 6.25
N ARG A 558 7.53 24.39 6.81
CA ARG A 558 7.34 25.01 8.13
C ARG A 558 6.24 26.10 8.19
N ILE A 559 5.72 26.54 7.04
CA ILE A 559 4.71 27.62 6.94
C ILE A 559 3.26 27.09 6.83
N LYS A 560 3.05 25.76 6.79
CA LYS A 560 1.69 25.15 6.85
C LYS A 560 1.17 24.91 8.28
N THR A 561 1.76 25.54 9.28
CA THR A 561 1.40 25.37 10.70
C THR A 561 0.30 26.30 11.20
N LEU A 562 -0.22 27.22 10.37
CA LEU A 562 -1.45 27.93 10.66
C LEU A 562 -2.64 27.24 9.97
N GLN A 563 -3.50 26.64 10.78
CA GLN A 563 -4.83 26.09 10.46
C GLN A 563 -4.87 24.69 9.81
N LEU A 564 -4.31 23.69 10.49
CA LEU A 564 -4.82 22.32 10.32
C LEU A 564 -6.21 22.26 10.99
N HIS A 565 -7.27 22.17 10.18
CA HIS A 565 -8.65 22.00 10.64
C HIS A 565 -9.04 20.53 10.51
N TYR A 566 -9.82 20.03 11.48
CA TYR A 566 -10.35 18.67 11.43
C TYR A 566 -11.43 18.57 10.33
N ASP A 567 -11.24 17.67 9.38
CA ASP A 567 -12.24 17.31 8.36
C ASP A 567 -12.86 15.94 8.66
N PRO A 568 -14.10 15.88 9.19
CA PRO A 568 -14.76 14.62 9.52
C PRO A 568 -15.04 13.75 8.29
N LEU A 569 -15.21 14.34 7.10
CA LEU A 569 -15.43 13.58 5.86
C LEU A 569 -14.17 12.84 5.46
N ARG A 570 -13.00 13.49 5.54
CA ARG A 570 -11.71 12.85 5.27
C ARG A 570 -11.40 11.74 6.27
N ALA A 571 -11.69 11.94 7.56
CA ALA A 571 -11.49 10.91 8.58
C ALA A 571 -12.29 9.62 8.28
N LYS A 572 -13.55 9.77 7.87
CA LYS A 572 -14.40 8.66 7.44
C LYS A 572 -13.89 7.99 6.17
N GLN A 573 -13.49 8.76 5.16
CA GLN A 573 -12.92 8.23 3.91
C GLN A 573 -11.67 7.40 4.18
N ILE A 574 -10.75 7.89 5.02
CA ILE A 574 -9.53 7.13 5.39
C ILE A 574 -9.93 5.79 6.02
N SER A 575 -10.92 5.76 6.92
CA SER A 575 -11.38 4.49 7.51
C SER A 575 -11.94 3.51 6.48
N GLU A 576 -12.69 3.99 5.48
CA GLU A 576 -13.27 3.17 4.43
C GLU A 576 -12.19 2.66 3.47
N GLU A 577 -11.25 3.53 3.07
CA GLU A 577 -10.08 3.20 2.25
C GLU A 577 -9.21 2.13 2.93
N ARG A 578 -8.95 2.24 4.24
CA ARG A 578 -8.16 1.23 4.98
C ARG A 578 -8.85 -0.13 5.05
N VAL A 579 -10.17 -0.16 5.23
CA VAL A 579 -10.93 -1.43 5.21
C VAL A 579 -10.86 -2.08 3.83
N GLU A 580 -10.97 -1.30 2.76
CA GLU A 580 -10.86 -1.82 1.40
C GLU A 580 -9.44 -2.30 1.07
N ILE A 581 -8.40 -1.55 1.46
CA ILE A 581 -7.01 -1.98 1.27
C ILE A 581 -6.74 -3.27 2.06
N ALA A 582 -7.22 -3.39 3.29
CA ALA A 582 -7.09 -4.63 4.07
C ALA A 582 -7.76 -5.82 3.35
N ARG A 583 -8.97 -5.63 2.81
CA ARG A 583 -9.68 -6.64 2.02
C ARG A 583 -8.87 -7.07 0.78
N LEU A 584 -8.30 -6.11 0.06
CA LEU A 584 -7.48 -6.37 -1.14
C LEU A 584 -6.17 -7.09 -0.79
N ILE A 585 -5.53 -6.73 0.33
CA ILE A 585 -4.34 -7.42 0.83
C ILE A 585 -4.68 -8.89 1.16
N ASP A 586 -5.78 -9.15 1.85
CA ASP A 586 -6.20 -10.50 2.21
C ASP A 586 -6.51 -11.33 0.96
N GLU A 587 -7.27 -10.78 0.01
CA GLU A 587 -7.61 -11.44 -1.27
C GLU A 587 -6.36 -11.81 -2.08
N LYS A 588 -5.45 -10.84 -2.27
CA LYS A 588 -4.18 -11.07 -2.99
C LYS A 588 -3.26 -12.03 -2.23
N SER A 589 -3.22 -11.96 -0.89
CA SER A 589 -2.40 -12.89 -0.10
C SER A 589 -2.89 -14.33 -0.21
N ALA A 590 -4.21 -14.55 -0.25
CA ALA A 590 -4.80 -15.85 -0.49
C ALA A 590 -4.48 -16.37 -1.91
N LEU A 591 -4.52 -15.48 -2.91
CA LEU A 591 -4.13 -15.79 -4.28
C LEU A 591 -2.66 -16.21 -4.36
N VAL A 592 -1.73 -15.42 -3.78
CA VAL A 592 -0.29 -15.74 -3.74
C VAL A 592 -0.04 -17.08 -3.05
N LYS A 593 -0.72 -17.35 -1.93
CA LYS A 593 -0.60 -18.65 -1.23
C LYS A 593 -1.04 -19.82 -2.11
N ASN A 594 -2.13 -19.66 -2.87
CA ASN A 594 -2.61 -20.68 -3.82
C ASN A 594 -1.63 -20.86 -4.99
N MET A 595 -1.12 -19.77 -5.57
CA MET A 595 -0.12 -19.82 -6.64
C MET A 595 1.19 -20.48 -6.18
N ARG A 596 1.71 -20.14 -4.99
CA ARG A 596 2.87 -20.83 -4.40
C ARG A 596 2.62 -22.33 -4.21
N ALA A 597 1.45 -22.72 -3.71
CA ALA A 597 1.11 -24.13 -3.54
C ALA A 597 1.05 -24.87 -4.89
N LYS A 598 0.53 -24.24 -5.95
CA LYS A 598 0.54 -24.79 -7.31
C LYS A 598 1.96 -24.90 -7.86
N LEU A 599 2.81 -23.91 -7.65
CA LEU A 599 4.21 -23.94 -8.08
C LEU A 599 4.99 -25.07 -7.41
N VAL A 600 4.84 -25.23 -6.09
CA VAL A 600 5.49 -26.33 -5.35
C VAL A 600 5.05 -27.69 -5.90
N ARG A 601 3.74 -27.89 -6.13
CA ARG A 601 3.24 -29.13 -6.77
C ARG A 601 3.78 -29.33 -8.18
N SER A 602 3.90 -28.26 -8.98
CA SER A 602 4.49 -28.30 -10.32
C SER A 602 5.96 -28.73 -10.26
N GLN A 603 6.74 -28.17 -9.34
CA GLN A 603 8.16 -28.50 -9.14
C GLN A 603 8.34 -29.94 -8.67
N GLU A 604 7.56 -30.39 -7.68
CA GLU A 604 7.53 -31.79 -7.23
C GLU A 604 7.18 -32.73 -8.38
N SER A 605 6.20 -32.34 -9.21
CA SER A 605 5.78 -33.12 -10.38
C SER A 605 6.86 -33.16 -11.47
N SER A 606 7.60 -32.08 -11.66
CA SER A 606 8.73 -31.99 -12.59
C SER A 606 9.89 -32.90 -12.16
N ILE A 607 10.26 -32.86 -10.87
CA ILE A 607 11.30 -33.74 -10.31
C ILE A 607 10.87 -35.21 -10.42
N GLY A 608 9.62 -35.52 -10.06
CA GLY A 608 9.09 -36.88 -10.20
C GLY A 608 9.06 -37.36 -11.66
N ALA A 609 8.66 -36.49 -12.60
CA ALA A 609 8.63 -36.82 -14.02
C ALA A 609 10.04 -37.07 -14.59
N THR A 610 11.08 -36.35 -14.16
CA THR A 610 12.47 -36.63 -14.57
C THR A 610 12.97 -37.97 -14.02
N SER A 611 12.68 -38.27 -12.76
CA SER A 611 12.99 -39.58 -12.16
C SER A 611 12.31 -40.73 -12.89
N LEU A 612 11.00 -40.60 -13.17
CA LEU A 612 10.25 -41.58 -13.97
C LEU A 612 10.81 -41.72 -15.38
N ARG A 613 11.21 -40.62 -16.02
CA ARG A 613 11.82 -40.67 -17.36
C ARG A 613 13.09 -41.50 -17.38
N ASN A 614 13.96 -41.30 -16.37
CA ASN A 614 15.19 -42.08 -16.23
C ASN A 614 14.88 -43.55 -15.98
N ARG A 615 13.87 -43.86 -15.14
CA ARG A 615 13.43 -45.24 -14.91
C ARG A 615 12.89 -45.88 -16.19
N CYS A 616 12.06 -45.18 -16.95
CA CYS A 616 11.51 -45.71 -18.20
C CYS A 616 12.64 -45.98 -19.21
N ALA A 617 13.64 -45.10 -19.33
CA ALA A 617 14.81 -45.33 -20.20
C ALA A 617 15.65 -46.54 -19.75
N MET A 618 15.84 -46.73 -18.43
CA MET A 618 16.52 -47.92 -17.90
C MET A 618 15.74 -49.21 -18.19
N LEU A 619 14.41 -49.17 -18.04
CA LEU A 619 13.54 -50.31 -18.34
C LEU A 619 13.54 -50.63 -19.84
N GLU A 620 13.49 -49.63 -20.70
CA GLU A 620 13.58 -49.78 -22.16
C GLU A 620 14.89 -50.45 -22.56
N HIS A 621 16.02 -49.97 -22.05
CA HIS A 621 17.32 -50.60 -22.29
C HIS A 621 17.36 -52.06 -21.80
N SER A 622 16.83 -52.31 -20.59
CA SER A 622 16.77 -53.67 -20.04
C SER A 622 15.89 -54.61 -20.88
N ILE A 623 14.78 -54.11 -21.42
CA ILE A 623 13.90 -54.87 -22.32
C ILE A 623 14.69 -55.27 -23.58
N SER A 624 15.37 -54.32 -24.23
CA SER A 624 16.18 -54.61 -25.42
C SER A 624 17.30 -55.62 -25.14
N GLU A 625 17.98 -55.53 -23.99
CA GLU A 625 18.97 -56.53 -23.57
C GLU A 625 18.36 -57.92 -23.39
N MET A 626 17.22 -58.00 -22.72
CA MET A 626 16.52 -59.27 -22.49
C MET A 626 15.94 -59.88 -23.77
N GLU A 627 15.50 -59.07 -24.74
CA GLU A 627 15.08 -59.54 -26.05
C GLU A 627 16.25 -60.13 -26.84
N ASN A 628 17.41 -59.47 -26.79
CA ASN A 628 18.65 -59.99 -27.39
C ASN A 628 19.08 -61.32 -26.75
N ASP A 629 19.03 -61.41 -25.41
CA ASP A 629 19.34 -62.65 -24.69
C ASP A 629 18.35 -63.78 -25.02
N LEU A 630 17.06 -63.46 -25.18
CA LEU A 630 16.05 -64.41 -25.63
C LEU A 630 16.36 -64.93 -27.05
N SER A 631 16.74 -64.04 -27.97
CA SER A 631 17.16 -64.39 -29.33
C SER A 631 18.37 -65.33 -29.32
N LYS A 632 19.41 -65.03 -28.54
CA LYS A 632 20.60 -65.89 -28.38
C LYS A 632 20.23 -67.26 -27.81
N LEU A 633 19.37 -67.32 -26.79
CA LEU A 633 18.90 -68.57 -26.19
C LEU A 633 18.15 -69.42 -27.21
N ASN A 634 17.23 -68.84 -27.98
CA ASN A 634 16.47 -69.55 -29.00
C ASN A 634 17.38 -70.15 -30.07
N LYS A 635 18.34 -69.38 -30.58
CA LYS A 635 19.32 -69.86 -31.57
C LYS A 635 20.16 -71.01 -31.02
N SER A 636 20.62 -70.86 -29.78
CA SER A 636 21.44 -71.85 -29.10
C SER A 636 20.70 -73.19 -28.91
N ILE A 637 19.43 -73.12 -28.49
CA ILE A 637 18.57 -74.29 -28.30
C ILE A 637 18.29 -74.96 -29.64
N ALA A 638 17.93 -74.18 -30.67
CA ALA A 638 17.63 -74.71 -32.01
C ALA A 638 18.81 -75.49 -32.61
N TRP A 639 20.02 -74.98 -32.44
CA TRP A 639 21.23 -75.72 -32.84
C TRP A 639 21.42 -77.01 -32.03
N LEU A 640 21.36 -76.96 -30.70
CA LEU A 640 21.51 -78.16 -29.86
C LEU A 640 20.45 -79.23 -30.19
N ASP A 641 19.20 -78.82 -30.42
CA ASP A 641 18.11 -79.70 -30.83
C ASP A 641 18.45 -80.48 -32.10
N GLN A 642 18.97 -79.78 -33.09
CA GLN A 642 19.33 -80.34 -34.38
C GLN A 642 20.54 -81.26 -34.31
N VAL A 643 21.53 -80.89 -33.52
CA VAL A 643 22.72 -81.70 -33.25
C VAL A 643 22.32 -83.03 -32.62
N LEU A 644 21.52 -82.98 -31.55
CA LEU A 644 21.03 -84.16 -30.88
C LEU A 644 20.15 -85.00 -31.81
N ALA A 645 19.30 -84.38 -32.63
CA ALA A 645 18.48 -85.11 -33.60
C ALA A 645 19.30 -85.86 -34.67
N THR A 646 20.43 -85.31 -35.10
CA THR A 646 21.22 -85.86 -36.23
C THR A 646 22.42 -86.71 -35.80
N TRP A 647 22.78 -86.73 -34.52
CA TRP A 647 23.92 -87.47 -33.97
C TRP A 647 23.61 -88.97 -33.69
N HIS A 648 23.19 -89.74 -34.70
CA HIS A 648 22.78 -91.14 -34.45
C HIS A 648 23.22 -92.25 -35.39
N GLU A 649 23.66 -92.02 -36.64
CA GLU A 649 23.74 -93.18 -37.57
C GLU A 649 25.06 -93.42 -38.31
N LYS A 650 26.05 -92.50 -38.34
CA LYS A 650 27.35 -92.74 -39.03
C LYS A 650 28.48 -91.75 -38.71
N ASP A 651 28.26 -90.80 -37.80
CA ASP A 651 29.21 -89.73 -37.51
C ASP A 651 30.01 -90.03 -36.24
N ASP A 652 31.30 -90.34 -36.41
CA ASP A 652 32.24 -90.43 -35.29
C ASP A 652 32.53 -88.99 -34.80
N ILE A 653 32.05 -88.64 -33.61
CA ILE A 653 32.29 -87.33 -32.98
C ILE A 653 33.79 -87.01 -32.90
N MET A 654 34.65 -88.03 -32.82
CA MET A 654 36.10 -87.85 -32.83
C MET A 654 36.63 -87.36 -34.18
N THR A 655 35.99 -87.73 -35.30
CA THR A 655 36.34 -87.19 -36.62
C THR A 655 35.98 -85.72 -36.73
N VAL A 656 34.86 -85.32 -36.13
CA VAL A 656 34.46 -83.92 -36.04
C VAL A 656 35.43 -83.15 -35.16
N MET A 657 35.75 -83.67 -33.97
CA MET A 657 36.69 -83.01 -33.06
C MET A 657 38.10 -82.92 -33.64
N ALA A 658 38.56 -83.92 -34.40
CA ALA A 658 39.82 -83.84 -35.12
C ALA A 658 39.82 -82.74 -36.19
N LYS A 659 38.72 -82.56 -36.92
CA LYS A 659 38.54 -81.44 -37.87
C LYS A 659 38.46 -80.10 -37.12
N ALA A 660 37.76 -80.05 -36.00
CA ALA A 660 37.62 -78.85 -35.18
C ALA A 660 38.97 -78.37 -34.65
N VAL A 661 39.81 -79.26 -34.10
CA VAL A 661 41.18 -78.90 -33.64
C VAL A 661 42.04 -78.33 -34.77
N ARG A 662 41.90 -78.85 -36.00
CA ARG A 662 42.59 -78.30 -37.18
C ARG A 662 42.11 -76.89 -37.51
N TYR A 663 40.78 -76.65 -37.50
CA TYR A 663 40.24 -75.32 -37.72
C TYR A 663 40.60 -74.34 -36.60
N VAL A 664 40.61 -74.77 -35.33
CA VAL A 664 41.13 -73.96 -34.20
C VAL A 664 42.58 -73.57 -34.44
N GLY A 665 43.41 -74.51 -34.88
CA GLY A 665 44.80 -74.23 -35.28
C GLY A 665 44.89 -73.16 -36.37
N ARG A 666 44.16 -73.33 -37.47
CA ARG A 666 44.15 -72.37 -38.60
C ARG A 666 43.66 -70.98 -38.19
N ILE A 667 42.54 -70.90 -37.47
CA ILE A 667 41.95 -69.63 -37.00
C ILE A 667 42.88 -68.91 -36.01
N SER A 668 43.68 -69.65 -35.24
CA SER A 668 44.67 -69.10 -34.31
C SER A 668 46.07 -68.90 -34.89
N GLY A 669 46.27 -69.14 -36.19
CA GLY A 669 47.57 -69.03 -36.86
C GLY A 669 48.57 -70.16 -36.52
N ARG A 670 48.14 -71.21 -35.82
CA ARG A 670 48.95 -72.37 -35.44
C ARG A 670 48.68 -73.54 -36.39
N ARG A 671 49.63 -73.86 -37.27
CA ARG A 671 49.49 -75.02 -38.16
C ARG A 671 49.64 -76.34 -37.40
N THR A 672 48.53 -76.92 -36.97
CA THR A 672 48.48 -78.24 -36.32
C THR A 672 48.25 -79.34 -37.38
N GLY A 673 49.33 -79.84 -37.99
CA GLY A 673 49.34 -81.06 -38.82
C GLY A 673 49.18 -80.88 -40.34
N ASP A 674 49.38 -81.99 -41.06
CA ASP A 674 49.46 -82.06 -42.54
C ASP A 674 48.16 -81.63 -43.25
N THR A 675 48.34 -80.91 -44.36
CA THR A 675 47.28 -80.41 -45.25
C THR A 675 46.55 -81.56 -45.95
N LEU A 676 45.21 -81.49 -45.98
CA LEU A 676 44.38 -82.44 -46.76
C LEU A 676 44.60 -82.22 -48.27
N PRO A 677 44.40 -83.25 -49.11
CA PRO A 677 44.47 -83.11 -50.56
C PRO A 677 43.42 -82.10 -51.04
N MET A 678 43.87 -81.06 -51.74
CA MET A 678 42.98 -80.05 -52.33
C MET A 678 42.27 -80.59 -53.57
N MET A 679 41.03 -80.14 -53.80
CA MET A 679 40.38 -80.35 -55.09
C MET A 679 41.03 -79.46 -56.17
N PRO A 680 41.20 -79.94 -57.40
CA PRO A 680 41.73 -79.14 -58.50
C PRO A 680 40.80 -77.95 -58.80
N LEU A 681 41.36 -76.74 -58.84
CA LEU A 681 40.64 -75.53 -59.23
C LEU A 681 40.33 -75.56 -60.74
N ASP A 682 39.08 -75.24 -61.09
CA ASP A 682 38.69 -75.02 -62.49
C ASP A 682 39.33 -73.71 -63.01
N PRO A 683 39.90 -73.67 -64.23
CA PRO A 683 40.72 -72.55 -64.73
C PRO A 683 39.94 -71.26 -65.03
N THR A 684 38.62 -71.27 -64.89
CA THR A 684 37.74 -70.12 -65.18
C THR A 684 37.57 -69.18 -63.98
N VAL A 685 38.05 -69.53 -62.79
CA VAL A 685 37.86 -68.74 -61.56
C VAL A 685 39.19 -68.13 -61.09
N GLN A 686 39.62 -67.03 -61.73
CA GLN A 686 40.88 -66.32 -61.42
C GLN A 686 40.89 -65.53 -60.08
N ARG A 687 39.88 -65.69 -59.21
CA ARG A 687 39.70 -64.80 -58.04
C ARG A 687 40.29 -65.30 -56.73
N ILE A 688 40.70 -66.57 -56.63
CA ILE A 688 41.25 -67.13 -55.39
C ILE A 688 42.77 -67.07 -55.46
N ARG A 689 43.39 -66.16 -54.69
CA ARG A 689 44.85 -66.12 -54.52
C ARG A 689 45.27 -67.38 -53.76
N ARG A 690 46.36 -68.03 -54.16
CA ARG A 690 46.86 -69.22 -53.44
C ARG A 690 47.23 -68.83 -52.01
N PRO A 691 46.72 -69.52 -50.96
CA PRO A 691 47.17 -69.29 -49.59
C PRO A 691 48.70 -69.41 -49.47
N GLY A 692 49.30 -68.71 -48.52
CA GLY A 692 50.74 -68.76 -48.27
C GLY A 692 51.14 -70.11 -47.67
N PHE A 693 51.44 -71.11 -48.50
CA PHE A 693 51.92 -72.41 -48.03
C PHE A 693 53.44 -72.39 -47.80
N LEU A 694 53.89 -72.95 -46.67
CA LEU A 694 55.19 -73.59 -46.58
C LEU A 694 54.97 -75.02 -47.10
N GLU A 695 55.69 -75.40 -48.15
CA GLU A 695 55.65 -76.74 -48.72
C GLU A 695 56.19 -77.75 -47.69
N HIS A 696 55.28 -78.39 -46.95
CA HIS A 696 55.61 -79.64 -46.25
C HIS A 696 55.05 -80.79 -47.07
N THR A 697 55.96 -81.68 -47.48
CA THR A 697 55.67 -82.90 -48.23
C THR A 697 54.85 -83.85 -47.37
N VAL A 698 53.61 -84.11 -47.80
CA VAL A 698 52.68 -85.05 -47.16
C VAL A 698 53.25 -86.48 -47.24
N SER A 699 53.47 -87.10 -46.08
CA SER A 699 53.80 -88.53 -45.98
C SER A 699 52.51 -89.37 -46.09
N PRO A 700 52.49 -90.48 -46.86
CA PRO A 700 51.28 -91.29 -47.08
C PRO A 700 50.92 -92.23 -45.90
N TYR A 701 51.58 -92.13 -44.75
CA TYR A 701 51.21 -92.89 -43.54
C TYR A 701 50.35 -92.03 -42.60
N THR A 702 49.03 -92.13 -42.75
CA THR A 702 48.04 -91.56 -41.81
C THR A 702 48.15 -92.24 -40.45
N SER A 703 48.94 -91.66 -39.55
CA SER A 703 48.80 -91.91 -38.12
C SER A 703 47.46 -91.32 -37.65
N PRO A 704 46.74 -91.94 -36.69
CA PRO A 704 45.54 -91.33 -36.13
C PRO A 704 45.95 -90.02 -35.47
N VAL A 705 45.52 -88.89 -36.06
CA VAL A 705 45.76 -87.52 -35.57
C VAL A 705 45.55 -87.52 -34.08
N SER A 706 46.57 -87.36 -33.24
CA SER A 706 46.39 -87.21 -31.79
C SER A 706 45.62 -85.91 -31.56
N ILE A 707 44.40 -86.01 -31.05
CA ILE A 707 43.58 -84.85 -30.70
C ILE A 707 44.19 -84.33 -29.40
N ASP A 708 44.88 -83.19 -29.46
CA ASP A 708 45.37 -82.49 -28.28
C ASP A 708 44.21 -81.68 -27.68
N PRO A 709 43.63 -82.09 -26.53
CA PRO A 709 42.53 -81.37 -25.90
C PRO A 709 42.96 -79.97 -25.46
N ALA A 710 44.26 -79.72 -25.26
CA ALA A 710 44.79 -78.42 -24.86
C ALA A 710 44.69 -77.34 -25.95
N ALA A 711 44.43 -77.72 -27.21
CA ALA A 711 44.28 -76.78 -28.32
C ALA A 711 43.08 -75.83 -28.13
N PHE A 712 41.98 -76.33 -27.55
CA PHE A 712 40.79 -75.53 -27.27
C PHE A 712 41.00 -74.53 -26.10
N ASN A 713 41.90 -74.84 -25.16
CA ASN A 713 42.13 -73.98 -23.99
C ASN A 713 42.91 -72.69 -24.33
N GLN A 714 43.49 -72.60 -25.52
CA GLN A 714 44.41 -71.53 -25.90
C GLN A 714 43.80 -70.52 -26.88
N THR A 715 42.52 -70.69 -27.23
CA THR A 715 41.74 -69.81 -28.13
C THR A 715 40.42 -69.42 -27.47
N THR A 716 39.75 -68.38 -27.99
CA THR A 716 38.52 -67.92 -27.35
C THR A 716 37.39 -68.94 -27.53
N ALA A 717 36.48 -68.97 -26.58
CA ALA A 717 35.36 -69.92 -26.59
C ALA A 717 34.48 -69.77 -27.84
N GLU A 718 34.35 -68.55 -28.35
CA GLU A 718 33.60 -68.22 -29.55
C GLU A 718 34.31 -68.72 -30.83
N GLN A 719 35.65 -68.68 -30.87
CA GLN A 719 36.46 -69.25 -31.97
C GLN A 719 36.43 -70.78 -31.95
N ASN A 720 36.50 -71.40 -30.76
CA ASN A 720 36.33 -72.83 -30.57
C ASN A 720 34.96 -73.30 -31.08
N TYR A 721 33.91 -72.54 -30.76
CA TYR A 721 32.57 -72.78 -31.28
C TYR A 721 32.54 -72.72 -32.79
N LEU A 722 33.08 -71.66 -33.40
CA LEU A 722 33.12 -71.51 -34.85
C LEU A 722 33.87 -72.68 -35.51
N ALA A 723 35.02 -73.08 -34.97
CA ALA A 723 35.78 -74.22 -35.46
C ALA A 723 35.01 -75.55 -35.37
N LEU A 724 34.28 -75.78 -34.28
CA LEU A 724 33.39 -76.93 -34.11
C LEU A 724 32.26 -76.91 -35.15
N ARG A 725 31.67 -75.74 -35.39
CA ARG A 725 30.60 -75.58 -36.38
C ARG A 725 31.09 -75.80 -37.80
N LEU A 726 32.26 -75.29 -38.15
CA LEU A 726 32.90 -75.56 -39.44
C LEU A 726 33.18 -77.06 -39.61
N ALA A 727 33.66 -77.74 -38.56
CA ALA A 727 33.88 -79.19 -38.59
C ALA A 727 32.60 -79.99 -38.83
N TRP A 728 31.51 -79.62 -38.15
CA TRP A 728 30.21 -80.26 -38.36
C TRP A 728 29.61 -79.95 -39.73
N ALA A 729 29.74 -78.71 -40.21
CA ALA A 729 29.36 -78.35 -41.57
C ALA A 729 30.12 -79.23 -42.58
N THR A 730 31.46 -79.31 -42.50
CA THR A 730 32.30 -80.13 -43.39
C THR A 730 31.88 -81.60 -43.41
N GLN A 731 31.54 -82.18 -42.25
CA GLN A 731 31.08 -83.57 -42.17
C GLN A 731 29.77 -83.77 -42.96
N ARG A 732 28.84 -82.83 -42.84
CA ARG A 732 27.53 -82.85 -43.50
C ARG A 732 27.58 -82.54 -45.00
N LEU A 733 28.63 -81.89 -45.50
CA LEU A 733 28.79 -81.57 -46.93
C LEU A 733 28.80 -82.80 -47.84
N SER A 734 29.20 -83.97 -47.34
CA SER A 734 29.17 -85.24 -48.09
C SER A 734 27.77 -85.62 -48.57
N THR A 735 26.73 -85.13 -47.88
CA THR A 735 25.32 -85.36 -48.20
C THR A 735 24.66 -84.24 -49.01
N MET A 736 25.42 -83.21 -49.42
CA MET A 736 24.90 -82.03 -50.14
C MET A 736 24.95 -82.16 -51.66
N PRO A 737 23.94 -81.64 -52.39
CA PRO A 737 24.04 -81.38 -53.83
C PRO A 737 25.23 -80.46 -54.13
N GLU A 738 25.99 -80.74 -55.18
CA GLU A 738 27.07 -79.88 -55.68
C GLU A 738 26.55 -78.43 -55.90
N GLY A 739 27.35 -77.41 -55.54
CA GLY A 739 26.98 -75.99 -55.70
C GLY A 739 26.17 -75.34 -54.56
N SER A 740 25.87 -76.04 -53.47
CA SER A 740 25.23 -75.41 -52.29
C SER A 740 26.23 -74.57 -51.48
N PRO A 741 25.94 -73.28 -51.17
CA PRO A 741 26.79 -72.40 -50.38
C PRO A 741 26.64 -72.65 -48.88
N ILE A 742 27.61 -72.18 -48.10
CA ILE A 742 27.58 -72.21 -46.64
C ILE A 742 27.43 -70.78 -46.14
N LEU A 743 26.50 -70.55 -45.21
CA LEU A 743 26.16 -69.22 -44.72
C LEU A 743 26.72 -69.02 -43.31
N LEU A 744 27.48 -67.95 -43.13
CA LEU A 744 27.97 -67.48 -41.84
C LEU A 744 27.23 -66.18 -41.50
N MET A 745 26.35 -66.20 -40.50
CA MET A 745 25.46 -65.10 -40.13
C MET A 745 25.98 -64.38 -38.88
N VAL A 746 26.77 -63.32 -39.05
CA VAL A 746 27.38 -62.57 -37.93
C VAL A 746 28.15 -63.52 -36.98
N PRO A 747 29.04 -64.39 -37.49
CA PRO A 747 29.83 -65.24 -36.60
C PRO A 747 30.70 -64.35 -35.70
N ALA A 748 31.12 -64.88 -34.55
CA ALA A 748 32.00 -64.13 -33.65
C ALA A 748 33.33 -63.77 -34.34
N ILE A 749 33.62 -62.48 -34.41
CA ILE A 749 34.84 -61.95 -35.05
C ILE A 749 35.90 -61.72 -33.96
N PRO A 750 37.15 -62.18 -34.16
CA PRO A 750 38.25 -61.91 -33.24
C PRO A 750 38.49 -60.40 -33.09
N PRO A 751 38.83 -59.89 -31.89
CA PRO A 751 39.06 -58.45 -31.69
C PRO A 751 40.38 -57.96 -32.31
N GLU A 752 41.38 -58.83 -32.47
CA GLU A 752 42.69 -58.48 -33.00
C GLU A 752 42.74 -58.60 -34.52
N TYR A 753 43.27 -57.59 -35.19
CA TYR A 753 43.37 -57.54 -36.66
C TYR A 753 44.14 -58.74 -37.25
N SER A 754 45.23 -59.18 -36.61
CA SER A 754 46.00 -60.37 -37.01
C SER A 754 45.15 -61.65 -36.98
N GLN A 755 44.32 -61.82 -35.96
CA GLN A 755 43.41 -62.96 -35.84
C GLN A 755 42.25 -62.87 -36.84
N MET A 756 41.78 -61.67 -37.19
CA MET A 756 40.81 -61.48 -38.27
C MET A 756 41.40 -61.92 -39.62
N GLU A 757 42.67 -61.59 -39.90
CA GLU A 757 43.36 -62.05 -41.11
C GLU A 757 43.50 -63.58 -41.16
N GLU A 758 43.78 -64.22 -40.02
CA GLU A 758 43.84 -65.69 -39.93
C GLU A 758 42.47 -66.35 -40.06
N LEU A 759 41.41 -65.73 -39.55
CA LEU A 759 40.04 -66.18 -39.80
C LEU A 759 39.72 -66.15 -41.30
N VAL A 760 40.07 -65.06 -42.00
CA VAL A 760 39.86 -64.95 -43.44
C VAL A 760 40.70 -65.98 -44.21
N ASN A 761 41.96 -66.20 -43.82
CA ASN A 761 42.81 -67.28 -44.37
C ASN A 761 42.15 -68.65 -44.19
N ALA A 762 41.66 -68.95 -42.99
CA ALA A 762 41.04 -70.23 -42.66
C ALA A 762 39.78 -70.49 -43.49
N LEU A 763 38.97 -69.45 -43.75
CA LEU A 763 37.79 -69.56 -44.61
C LEU A 763 38.16 -69.77 -46.08
N GLU A 764 39.19 -69.10 -46.60
CA GLU A 764 39.70 -69.35 -47.96
C GLU A 764 40.19 -70.79 -48.12
N GLU A 765 41.04 -71.26 -47.20
CA GLU A 765 41.53 -72.64 -47.18
C GLU A 765 40.37 -73.65 -47.08
N TRP A 766 39.35 -73.34 -46.29
CA TRP A 766 38.18 -74.19 -46.16
C TRP A 766 37.34 -74.25 -47.45
N THR A 767 37.19 -73.14 -48.18
CA THR A 767 36.51 -73.14 -49.48
C THR A 767 37.25 -73.98 -50.52
N LEU A 768 38.59 -74.01 -50.47
CA LEU A 768 39.44 -74.84 -51.31
C LEU A 768 39.34 -76.33 -50.93
N GLU A 769 39.26 -76.63 -49.63
CA GLU A 769 39.12 -77.99 -49.11
C GLU A 769 37.75 -78.60 -49.47
N THR A 770 36.68 -77.80 -49.40
CA THR A 770 35.31 -78.26 -49.58
C THR A 770 34.77 -78.08 -51.00
N GLY A 771 35.42 -77.24 -51.81
CA GLY A 771 34.95 -76.86 -53.16
C GLY A 771 33.65 -76.03 -53.14
N ARG A 772 33.28 -75.43 -52.00
CA ARG A 772 32.03 -74.68 -51.80
C ARG A 772 32.26 -73.18 -51.66
N GLN A 773 31.24 -72.39 -51.97
CA GLN A 773 31.21 -70.95 -51.63
C GLN A 773 30.85 -70.76 -50.16
N VAL A 774 31.54 -69.83 -49.50
CA VAL A 774 31.17 -69.32 -48.17
C VAL A 774 30.61 -67.93 -48.33
N VAL A 775 29.41 -67.69 -47.80
CA VAL A 775 28.77 -66.37 -47.77
C VAL A 775 28.82 -65.86 -46.32
N PHE A 776 29.60 -64.82 -46.10
CA PHE A 776 29.88 -64.23 -44.79
C PHE A 776 29.08 -62.95 -44.61
N PHE A 777 28.02 -63.01 -43.81
CA PHE A 777 27.22 -61.86 -43.41
C PHE A 777 27.83 -61.21 -42.16
N THR A 778 28.08 -59.91 -42.22
CA THR A 778 28.76 -59.17 -41.15
C THR A 778 28.26 -57.75 -41.05
N THR A 779 28.32 -57.18 -39.85
CA THR A 779 28.17 -55.74 -39.61
C THR A 779 29.52 -55.07 -39.29
N ALA A 780 30.60 -55.84 -39.20
CA ALA A 780 31.94 -55.31 -38.94
C ALA A 780 32.61 -54.87 -40.24
N ASN A 781 32.83 -53.56 -40.40
CA ASN A 781 33.48 -52.99 -41.58
C ASN A 781 34.95 -53.43 -41.73
N TYR A 782 35.67 -53.64 -40.62
CA TYR A 782 37.09 -53.99 -40.66
C TYR A 782 37.38 -55.33 -41.36
N ILE A 783 36.59 -56.39 -41.12
CA ILE A 783 36.79 -57.68 -41.79
C ILE A 783 36.40 -57.61 -43.27
N ALA A 784 35.43 -56.75 -43.61
CA ALA A 784 35.05 -56.48 -44.98
C ALA A 784 36.16 -55.74 -45.73
N ASP A 785 36.85 -54.81 -45.07
CA ASP A 785 37.98 -54.09 -45.65
C ASP A 785 39.19 -55.02 -45.86
N ILE A 786 39.47 -55.95 -44.93
CA ILE A 786 40.46 -57.03 -45.12
C ILE A 786 40.11 -57.85 -46.37
N ALA A 787 38.84 -58.24 -46.52
CA ALA A 787 38.37 -59.01 -47.66
C ALA A 787 38.50 -58.24 -48.99
N MET A 788 38.17 -56.94 -49.00
CA MET A 788 38.36 -56.06 -50.16
C MET A 788 39.84 -55.96 -50.55
N ASN A 789 40.73 -55.76 -49.56
CA ASN A 789 42.19 -55.71 -49.79
C ASN A 789 42.75 -57.00 -50.37
N ARG A 790 42.06 -58.13 -50.16
CA ARG A 790 42.40 -59.45 -50.70
C ARG A 790 41.69 -59.77 -52.03
N ASN A 791 41.00 -58.81 -52.65
CA ASN A 791 40.22 -58.97 -53.88
C ASN A 791 39.07 -59.97 -53.78
N MET A 792 38.52 -60.19 -52.58
CA MET A 792 37.31 -60.99 -52.40
C MET A 792 36.06 -60.22 -52.84
N VAL A 793 34.97 -60.94 -53.07
CA VAL A 793 33.69 -60.31 -53.42
C VAL A 793 33.06 -59.77 -52.14
N VAL A 794 32.81 -58.45 -52.09
CA VAL A 794 32.14 -57.78 -50.97
C VAL A 794 30.93 -57.01 -51.48
N TYR A 795 29.76 -57.27 -50.89
CA TYR A 795 28.52 -56.54 -51.13
C TYR A 795 28.18 -55.71 -49.90
N ARG A 796 28.00 -54.39 -50.07
CA ARG A 796 27.51 -53.52 -48.99
C ARG A 796 26.02 -53.27 -49.21
N LEU A 797 25.22 -53.62 -48.22
CA LEU A 797 23.80 -53.27 -48.10
C LEU A 797 23.77 -51.91 -47.40
N GLU A 798 23.33 -50.88 -48.14
CA GLU A 798 23.07 -49.54 -47.61
C GLU A 798 21.61 -49.41 -47.21
#